data_AF-A0A1M5JXC3-F1
#
_entry.id   AF-A0A1M5JXC3-F1
#
_cell.length_a   1.000
_cell.length_b   1.000
_cell.length_c   1.000
_cell.angle_alpha   90.00
_cell.angle_beta   90.00
_cell.angle_gamma   90.00
#
_symmetry.space_group_name_H-M   'P 1'
#
loop_
_entity.id
_entity.type
_entity.pdbx_description
1 polymer ?
#
loop_
_entity_poly.entity_id
_entity_poly.type
_entity_poly.pdbx_seq_one_letter_code
_entity_poly.pdbx_strand_id
1 'polypeptide(L)'
;MNRKSLSQIIVALFIVIGCAELQAQRITNKLTIVPQTKTGAFPLVEKGIVPSILTDKADAEVVSIVANAVASDIGLISGVMPQVVNKRTNEEYLIIAGTIGKSAVIDDLIKSGKLDVSSVKNKWESYTITTINTPVAGVKQALVVAGSDRRGTAYGLFEISKQAGVSPWVWWADVKPTPRKSLYVLQGTLVQKEPSVKYRGIFINDEDWGLNPWAAKNMDTDIKDIGPKTYAKVFELLLRLKANLIWPAMHDSTKAFWYYKQNPVVADKYAIVMGSTHCDMMLRSNTFEWQHNFENEYGRKPGEYRYDTNKSEVCKYWEDRVNEAKNYEAMYTVGMRGVRDGEITGPETKEGKIALVENVIGDQRNIFKKYFGSTTNALQIFCPYKEVLGLYTAGLKVPDDVTLVWTDDNYGYIRQLSNTAEQKRSGSSGIYYHLSYLGGPHDYTWLSSNSPSLIAYEMTKAYQFGADKFWVVNVGDIKPAELETQFFLDMAWDAKKWTPENATQYVQSWAAVTFGTAFAVEIAAIKNQYYQLAQIGKPEHMGMLQFDHESKTKRLAAYANLIEKVNTVKSRVPKLLQDAFFQLIEYPVKGAALMTQKFFYAQMSLEVAETNKKLALDYSQKTKNALEQIISLTHHYNKEIENGKWDGIITYAPRNLETYAMPKIANPEILSDSLRNPAAFDKRYIEKVITTIEAAKSPNVVSLSASDFKNKQDIPSDKIITVDGLGLNGKSISRYPFTGKSFKNEEYTQAPYVEYKVNLKAGEYQLSLKSLPTKTINKERNLNMVLVINQQAPKFVDADTSKKDKHWTMSVVRGYFEKILPFKVEKKGETTIRIYLQDTGLALSQIDIDKL
;
A
#
# COMPACT_ATOMS: atom_id res chain seq x y z
N MET A 1 -41.66 -55.30 -14.46
CA MET A 1 -41.05 -54.50 -13.37
C MET A 1 -41.84 -54.71 -12.09
N ASN A 2 -41.18 -55.18 -11.04
CA ASN A 2 -41.84 -55.58 -9.79
C ASN A 2 -42.20 -54.34 -8.94
N ARG A 3 -43.36 -54.30 -8.28
CA ARG A 3 -43.89 -53.09 -7.58
C ARG A 3 -42.90 -52.49 -6.56
N LYS A 4 -42.03 -53.30 -5.96
CA LYS A 4 -40.94 -52.83 -5.07
C LYS A 4 -39.89 -51.97 -5.77
N SER A 5 -39.58 -52.20 -7.05
CA SER A 5 -38.58 -51.41 -7.77
C SER A 5 -39.13 -50.05 -8.21
N LEU A 6 -40.45 -49.94 -8.44
CA LEU A 6 -41.08 -48.67 -8.81
C LEU A 6 -41.14 -47.71 -7.61
N SER A 7 -41.44 -48.22 -6.41
CA SER A 7 -41.43 -47.40 -5.18
C SER A 7 -40.02 -46.93 -4.80
N GLN A 8 -38.97 -47.72 -5.03
CA GLN A 8 -37.59 -47.31 -4.79
C GLN A 8 -37.10 -46.25 -5.79
N ILE A 9 -37.54 -46.32 -7.05
CA ILE A 9 -37.22 -45.31 -8.08
C ILE A 9 -37.94 -43.99 -7.80
N ILE A 10 -39.19 -44.03 -7.32
CA ILE A 10 -39.95 -42.81 -6.98
C ILE A 10 -39.36 -42.13 -5.73
N VAL A 11 -38.96 -42.88 -4.71
CA VAL A 11 -38.29 -42.32 -3.51
C VAL A 11 -36.90 -41.77 -3.87
N ALA A 12 -36.15 -42.42 -4.76
CA ALA A 12 -34.88 -41.90 -5.26
C ALA A 12 -35.06 -40.62 -6.10
N LEU A 13 -36.13 -40.52 -6.92
CA LEU A 13 -36.43 -39.28 -7.66
C LEU A 13 -36.85 -38.14 -6.72
N PHE A 14 -37.64 -38.40 -5.68
CA PHE A 14 -38.02 -37.36 -4.70
C PHE A 14 -36.84 -36.90 -3.84
N ILE A 15 -35.88 -37.77 -3.53
CA ILE A 15 -34.66 -37.40 -2.81
C ILE A 15 -33.70 -36.62 -3.73
N VAL A 16 -33.59 -36.96 -5.01
CA VAL A 16 -32.73 -36.23 -5.96
C VAL A 16 -33.33 -34.87 -6.35
N ILE A 17 -34.66 -34.76 -6.48
CA ILE A 17 -35.34 -33.48 -6.73
C ILE A 17 -35.37 -32.62 -5.46
N GLY A 18 -35.59 -33.21 -4.28
CA GLY A 18 -35.51 -32.52 -3.00
C GLY A 18 -34.10 -32.03 -2.65
N CYS A 19 -33.05 -32.79 -3.00
CA CYS A 19 -31.66 -32.35 -2.84
C CYS A 19 -31.24 -31.28 -3.88
N ALA A 20 -31.84 -31.26 -5.07
CA ALA A 20 -31.61 -30.20 -6.05
C ALA A 20 -32.27 -28.87 -5.65
N GLU A 21 -33.46 -28.91 -5.03
CA GLU A 21 -34.11 -27.70 -4.48
C GLU A 21 -33.46 -27.21 -3.18
N LEU A 22 -32.95 -28.12 -2.32
CA LEU A 22 -32.15 -27.74 -1.14
C LEU A 22 -30.73 -27.25 -1.49
N GLN A 23 -30.20 -27.56 -2.68
CA GLN A 23 -28.97 -26.93 -3.19
C GLN A 23 -29.21 -25.58 -3.87
N ALA A 24 -30.46 -25.23 -4.22
CA ALA A 24 -30.82 -23.93 -4.79
C ALA A 24 -30.98 -22.80 -3.75
N GLN A 25 -31.01 -23.13 -2.45
CA GLN A 25 -30.95 -22.18 -1.33
C GLN A 25 -29.59 -22.18 -0.62
N ARG A 26 -28.49 -22.43 -1.33
CA ARG A 26 -27.23 -21.85 -0.86
C ARG A 26 -27.39 -20.34 -0.93
N ILE A 27 -27.48 -19.68 0.22
CA ILE A 27 -27.30 -18.23 0.35
C ILE A 27 -25.95 -17.94 -0.31
N THR A 28 -25.96 -17.57 -1.59
CA THR A 28 -24.74 -17.15 -2.27
C THR A 28 -24.36 -15.84 -1.63
N ASN A 29 -23.32 -15.86 -0.79
CA ASN A 29 -22.79 -14.69 -0.11
C ASN A 29 -22.10 -13.73 -1.09
N LYS A 30 -22.83 -13.27 -2.10
CA LYS A 30 -22.30 -12.51 -3.23
C LYS A 30 -23.41 -11.66 -3.87
N LEU A 31 -23.14 -10.37 -3.97
CA LEU A 31 -23.91 -9.46 -4.82
C LEU A 31 -23.47 -9.69 -6.27
N THR A 32 -24.41 -9.94 -7.17
CA THR A 32 -24.12 -10.17 -8.60
C THR A 32 -24.96 -9.24 -9.46
N ILE A 33 -24.29 -8.40 -10.26
CA ILE A 33 -24.93 -7.47 -11.19
C ILE A 33 -24.60 -7.89 -12.62
N VAL A 34 -25.63 -8.03 -13.45
CA VAL A 34 -25.52 -8.54 -14.82
C VAL A 34 -26.20 -7.62 -15.84
N PRO A 35 -25.76 -7.58 -17.10
CA PRO A 35 -26.39 -6.74 -18.12
C PRO A 35 -27.74 -7.28 -18.63
N GLN A 36 -28.02 -8.56 -18.41
CA GLN A 36 -29.24 -9.26 -18.87
C GLN A 36 -30.13 -9.64 -17.70
N THR A 37 -31.44 -9.45 -17.85
CA THR A 37 -32.42 -9.77 -16.79
C THR A 37 -32.53 -11.27 -16.55
N LYS A 38 -32.92 -11.63 -15.33
CA LYS A 38 -33.36 -12.97 -14.91
C LYS A 38 -34.62 -12.83 -14.08
N THR A 39 -35.43 -13.88 -14.00
CA THR A 39 -36.63 -13.91 -13.14
C THR A 39 -36.28 -13.49 -11.71
N GLY A 40 -36.98 -12.49 -11.18
CA GLY A 40 -36.79 -11.99 -9.81
C GLY A 40 -35.62 -11.02 -9.62
N ALA A 41 -34.86 -10.68 -10.68
CA ALA A 41 -33.78 -9.72 -10.59
C ALA A 41 -34.30 -8.28 -10.45
N PHE A 42 -33.59 -7.47 -9.65
CA PHE A 42 -33.90 -6.07 -9.43
C PHE A 42 -33.34 -5.20 -10.57
N PRO A 43 -34.14 -4.37 -11.24
CA PRO A 43 -33.68 -3.51 -12.33
C PRO A 43 -32.93 -2.30 -11.78
N LEU A 44 -31.59 -2.36 -11.77
CA LEU A 44 -30.75 -1.23 -11.40
C LEU A 44 -30.75 -0.15 -12.49
N VAL A 45 -30.76 -0.59 -13.75
CA VAL A 45 -30.95 0.26 -14.94
C VAL A 45 -31.80 -0.55 -15.91
N GLU A 46 -32.94 -0.01 -16.36
CA GLU A 46 -33.75 -0.64 -17.40
C GLU A 46 -34.46 0.41 -18.26
N LYS A 47 -34.15 0.45 -19.57
CA LYS A 47 -34.85 1.29 -20.57
C LYS A 47 -34.94 2.78 -20.18
N GLY A 48 -33.90 3.32 -19.55
CA GLY A 48 -33.86 4.72 -19.11
C GLY A 48 -34.57 5.00 -17.78
N ILE A 49 -35.05 3.95 -17.10
CA ILE A 49 -35.58 4.01 -15.74
C ILE A 49 -34.48 3.55 -14.79
N VAL A 50 -34.20 4.37 -13.78
CA VAL A 50 -33.27 4.08 -12.69
C VAL A 50 -34.00 4.28 -11.35
N PRO A 51 -33.98 3.30 -10.42
CA PRO A 51 -34.64 3.42 -9.13
C PRO A 51 -34.05 4.55 -8.28
N SER A 52 -34.90 5.34 -7.63
CA SER A 52 -34.44 6.32 -6.64
C SER A 52 -33.75 5.64 -5.45
N ILE A 53 -32.82 6.37 -4.83
CA ILE A 53 -32.13 5.95 -3.61
C ILE A 53 -32.80 6.60 -2.40
N LEU A 54 -33.52 5.81 -1.61
CA LEU A 54 -34.16 6.20 -0.37
C LEU A 54 -33.18 6.05 0.80
N THR A 55 -32.88 7.17 1.46
CA THR A 55 -32.12 7.24 2.72
C THR A 55 -32.95 7.94 3.79
N ASP A 56 -32.63 7.75 5.07
CA ASP A 56 -33.32 8.48 6.14
C ASP A 56 -32.58 9.79 6.46
N LYS A 57 -33.32 10.89 6.64
CA LYS A 57 -32.74 12.18 7.04
C LYS A 57 -32.13 12.12 8.45
N ALA A 58 -32.59 11.21 9.30
CA ALA A 58 -32.05 11.00 10.64
C ALA A 58 -30.75 10.17 10.67
N ASP A 59 -30.35 9.60 9.53
CA ASP A 59 -29.10 8.86 9.41
C ASP A 59 -27.88 9.80 9.38
N ALA A 60 -26.68 9.23 9.45
CA ALA A 60 -25.44 10.00 9.37
C ALA A 60 -25.26 10.64 7.98
N GLU A 61 -24.72 11.87 7.94
CA GLU A 61 -24.58 12.66 6.70
C GLU A 61 -23.81 11.90 5.60
N VAL A 62 -22.81 11.09 5.97
CA VAL A 62 -22.04 10.22 5.06
C VAL A 62 -22.94 9.32 4.20
N VAL A 63 -24.08 8.84 4.73
CA VAL A 63 -25.00 7.97 3.98
C VAL A 63 -25.60 8.74 2.82
N SER A 64 -26.03 9.98 3.05
CA SER A 64 -26.56 10.85 1.99
C SER A 64 -25.49 11.29 1.00
N ILE A 65 -24.28 11.60 1.47
CA ILE A 65 -23.13 11.95 0.62
C ILE A 65 -22.81 10.80 -0.33
N VAL A 66 -22.69 9.59 0.21
CA VAL A 66 -22.38 8.40 -0.59
C VAL A 66 -23.55 8.00 -1.48
N ALA A 67 -24.80 8.13 -1.04
CA ALA A 67 -25.96 7.91 -1.91
C ALA A 67 -25.93 8.83 -3.15
N ASN A 68 -25.56 10.11 -2.99
CA ASN A 68 -25.39 11.02 -4.12
C ASN A 68 -24.21 10.63 -5.02
N ALA A 69 -23.10 10.14 -4.45
CA ALA A 69 -21.99 9.61 -5.23
C ALA A 69 -22.40 8.35 -6.04
N VAL A 70 -23.17 7.43 -5.44
CA VAL A 70 -23.72 6.25 -6.13
C VAL A 70 -24.73 6.66 -7.21
N ALA A 71 -25.56 7.68 -6.97
CA ALA A 71 -26.44 8.21 -8.01
C ALA A 71 -25.64 8.77 -9.20
N SER A 72 -24.56 9.50 -8.95
CA SER A 72 -23.65 9.98 -9.99
C SER A 72 -22.99 8.82 -10.75
N ASP A 73 -22.55 7.78 -10.03
CA ASP A 73 -21.96 6.56 -10.60
C ASP A 73 -22.95 5.84 -11.54
N ILE A 74 -24.21 5.69 -11.12
CA ILE A 74 -25.28 5.12 -11.97
C ILE A 74 -25.55 6.02 -13.17
N GLY A 75 -25.49 7.34 -12.99
CA GLY A 75 -25.56 8.32 -14.07
C GLY A 75 -24.45 8.16 -15.11
N LEU A 76 -23.19 7.94 -14.68
CA LEU A 76 -22.06 7.69 -15.58
C LEU A 76 -22.25 6.41 -16.41
N ILE A 77 -22.92 5.40 -15.86
CA ILE A 77 -23.20 4.15 -16.56
C ILE A 77 -24.41 4.30 -17.50
N SER A 78 -25.51 4.87 -17.02
CA SER A 78 -26.81 4.80 -17.70
C SER A 78 -27.17 6.04 -18.52
N GLY A 79 -26.51 7.17 -18.26
CA GLY A 79 -26.90 8.49 -18.77
C GLY A 79 -28.06 9.14 -18.01
N VAL A 80 -28.63 8.47 -16.99
CA VAL A 80 -29.73 9.01 -16.17
C VAL A 80 -29.35 8.93 -14.70
N MET A 81 -29.41 10.07 -14.01
CA MET A 81 -29.06 10.15 -12.59
C MET A 81 -30.28 9.82 -11.71
N PRO A 82 -30.20 8.79 -10.85
CA PRO A 82 -31.24 8.53 -9.84
C PRO A 82 -31.45 9.72 -8.92
N GLN A 83 -32.67 9.88 -8.41
CA GLN A 83 -32.94 10.84 -7.34
C GLN A 83 -32.53 10.23 -5.99
N VAL A 84 -31.91 11.04 -5.13
CA VAL A 84 -31.70 10.69 -3.72
C VAL A 84 -32.82 11.35 -2.91
N VAL A 85 -33.65 10.53 -2.27
CA VAL A 85 -34.87 10.96 -1.58
C VAL A 85 -34.83 10.58 -0.11
N ASN A 86 -35.53 11.35 0.72
CA ASN A 86 -35.63 11.12 2.17
C ASN A 86 -37.03 10.66 2.62
N LYS A 87 -37.94 10.47 1.67
CA LYS A 87 -39.30 9.98 1.87
C LYS A 87 -39.64 9.01 0.75
N ARG A 88 -40.58 8.11 1.02
CA ARG A 88 -41.06 7.13 0.02
C ARG A 88 -41.59 7.86 -1.22
N THR A 89 -41.29 7.31 -2.39
CA THR A 89 -41.85 7.73 -3.68
C THR A 89 -42.86 6.70 -4.18
N ASN A 90 -43.60 7.02 -5.25
CA ASN A 90 -44.56 6.11 -5.89
C ASN A 90 -43.89 5.16 -6.91
N GLU A 91 -42.59 4.89 -6.76
CA GLU A 91 -41.83 4.03 -7.66
C GLU A 91 -42.01 2.55 -7.32
N GLU A 92 -42.12 1.71 -8.35
CA GLU A 92 -42.22 0.25 -8.16
C GLU A 92 -40.91 -0.37 -7.65
N TYR A 93 -39.77 0.26 -7.91
CA TYR A 93 -38.44 -0.22 -7.53
C TYR A 93 -37.69 0.88 -6.79
N LEU A 94 -37.00 0.52 -5.71
CA LEU A 94 -36.19 1.45 -4.92
C LEU A 94 -34.85 0.83 -4.50
N ILE A 95 -33.83 1.66 -4.36
CA ILE A 95 -32.66 1.32 -3.54
C ILE A 95 -32.91 1.92 -2.16
N ILE A 96 -32.89 1.10 -1.10
CA ILE A 96 -33.11 1.57 0.27
C ILE A 96 -31.81 1.36 1.04
N ALA A 97 -31.22 2.43 1.59
CA ALA A 97 -29.99 2.35 2.35
C ALA A 97 -30.11 3.05 3.70
N GLY A 98 -29.61 2.41 4.75
CA GLY A 98 -29.56 3.03 6.07
C GLY A 98 -28.80 2.24 7.11
N THR A 99 -28.45 2.94 8.19
CA THR A 99 -27.78 2.40 9.36
C THR A 99 -28.81 1.83 10.35
N ILE A 100 -28.54 0.64 10.86
CA ILE A 100 -29.41 -0.05 11.82
C ILE A 100 -29.59 0.83 13.07
N GLY A 101 -30.84 1.05 13.50
CA GLY A 101 -31.18 1.89 14.65
C GLY A 101 -31.16 3.41 14.37
N LYS A 102 -30.92 3.83 13.13
CA LYS A 102 -30.96 5.25 12.70
C LYS A 102 -31.90 5.50 11.52
N SER A 103 -32.10 4.50 10.66
CA SER A 103 -33.06 4.58 9.56
C SER A 103 -34.37 3.89 9.93
N ALA A 104 -35.46 4.66 9.99
CA ALA A 104 -36.78 4.14 10.35
C ALA A 104 -37.26 3.08 9.37
N VAL A 105 -36.96 3.24 8.07
CA VAL A 105 -37.34 2.27 7.04
C VAL A 105 -36.59 0.95 7.21
N ILE A 106 -35.29 0.99 7.52
CA ILE A 106 -34.52 -0.23 7.81
C ILE A 106 -35.03 -0.91 9.07
N ASP A 107 -35.29 -0.14 10.13
CA ASP A 107 -35.80 -0.68 11.39
C ASP A 107 -37.19 -1.31 11.24
N ASP A 108 -38.07 -0.76 10.41
CA ASP A 108 -39.37 -1.36 10.11
C ASP A 108 -39.25 -2.68 9.32
N LEU A 109 -38.30 -2.76 8.38
CA LEU A 109 -38.00 -4.01 7.67
C LEU A 109 -37.47 -5.09 8.62
N ILE A 110 -36.67 -4.71 9.62
CA ILE A 110 -36.18 -5.63 10.66
C ILE A 110 -37.34 -6.07 11.56
N LYS A 111 -38.14 -5.12 12.07
CA LYS A 111 -39.28 -5.41 12.96
C LYS A 111 -40.34 -6.30 12.31
N SER A 112 -40.57 -6.12 11.01
CA SER A 112 -41.52 -6.95 10.25
C SER A 112 -40.97 -8.31 9.83
N GLY A 113 -39.72 -8.64 10.17
CA GLY A 113 -39.07 -9.91 9.83
C GLY A 113 -38.67 -10.04 8.35
N LYS A 114 -38.74 -8.96 7.56
CA LYS A 114 -38.37 -8.96 6.14
C LYS A 114 -36.88 -8.84 5.90
N LEU A 115 -36.14 -8.29 6.87
CA LEU A 115 -34.69 -8.11 6.82
C LEU A 115 -34.03 -8.73 8.06
N ASP A 116 -33.20 -9.74 7.85
CA ASP A 116 -32.31 -10.27 8.89
C ASP A 116 -30.97 -9.53 8.89
N VAL A 117 -30.61 -8.95 10.04
CA VAL A 117 -29.35 -8.23 10.27
C VAL A 117 -28.50 -8.87 11.37
N SER A 118 -28.88 -10.05 11.87
CA SER A 118 -28.20 -10.73 12.99
C SER A 118 -26.70 -10.93 12.76
N SER A 119 -26.28 -11.10 11.51
CA SER A 119 -24.89 -11.30 11.11
C SER A 119 -24.02 -10.03 11.11
N VAL A 120 -24.63 -8.84 11.12
CA VAL A 120 -23.92 -7.55 11.01
C VAL A 120 -24.23 -6.59 12.16
N LYS A 121 -25.36 -6.75 12.86
CA LYS A 121 -25.75 -5.87 13.95
C LYS A 121 -24.67 -5.84 15.05
N ASN A 122 -24.34 -4.64 15.53
CA ASN A 122 -23.31 -4.37 16.54
C ASN A 122 -21.89 -4.83 16.16
N LYS A 123 -21.61 -5.04 14.87
CA LYS A 123 -20.27 -5.33 14.34
C LYS A 123 -19.61 -4.06 13.83
N TRP A 124 -18.28 -4.03 13.81
CA TRP A 124 -17.52 -2.91 13.25
C TRP A 124 -17.61 -2.90 11.72
N GLU A 125 -18.12 -1.81 11.14
CA GLU A 125 -18.08 -1.51 9.71
C GLU A 125 -18.61 -2.63 8.79
N SER A 126 -19.57 -3.39 9.29
CA SER A 126 -20.18 -4.52 8.59
C SER A 126 -21.49 -4.09 7.92
N TYR A 127 -21.91 -4.82 6.90
CA TYR A 127 -23.15 -4.51 6.19
C TYR A 127 -23.73 -5.72 5.48
N THR A 128 -25.03 -5.64 5.20
CA THR A 128 -25.73 -6.60 4.35
C THR A 128 -26.38 -5.91 3.16
N ILE A 129 -26.38 -6.57 2.00
CA ILE A 129 -27.07 -6.14 0.78
C ILE A 129 -27.97 -7.27 0.32
N THR A 130 -29.27 -7.01 0.17
CA THR A 130 -30.23 -8.03 -0.26
C THR A 130 -31.38 -7.43 -1.06
N THR A 131 -31.98 -8.21 -1.95
CA THR A 131 -33.25 -7.83 -2.57
C THR A 131 -34.42 -8.26 -1.69
N ILE A 132 -35.45 -7.41 -1.57
CA ILE A 132 -36.68 -7.70 -0.82
C ILE A 132 -37.88 -7.42 -1.71
N ASN A 133 -38.78 -8.40 -1.85
CA ASN A 133 -40.07 -8.23 -2.52
C ASN A 133 -41.08 -7.58 -1.59
N THR A 134 -41.88 -6.65 -2.11
CA THR A 134 -42.89 -5.90 -1.35
C THR A 134 -42.34 -5.37 -0.01
N PRO A 135 -41.20 -4.64 -0.02
CA PRO A 135 -40.53 -4.19 1.21
C PRO A 135 -41.46 -3.30 2.03
N VAL A 136 -42.12 -2.37 1.35
CA VAL A 136 -43.15 -1.46 1.86
C VAL A 136 -44.33 -1.46 0.89
N ALA A 137 -45.52 -1.04 1.35
CA ALA A 137 -46.70 -0.95 0.49
C ALA A 137 -46.43 -0.05 -0.74
N GLY A 138 -46.87 -0.49 -1.92
CA GLY A 138 -46.69 0.23 -3.19
C GLY A 138 -45.36 -0.01 -3.91
N VAL A 139 -44.35 -0.57 -3.23
CA VAL A 139 -43.06 -0.92 -3.86
C VAL A 139 -43.06 -2.40 -4.19
N LYS A 140 -42.78 -2.76 -5.45
CA LYS A 140 -42.74 -4.15 -5.92
C LYS A 140 -41.49 -4.87 -5.41
N GLN A 141 -40.32 -4.23 -5.49
CA GLN A 141 -39.06 -4.80 -5.00
C GLN A 141 -38.07 -3.70 -4.63
N ALA A 142 -37.23 -3.91 -3.61
CA ALA A 142 -36.11 -3.02 -3.31
C ALA A 142 -34.78 -3.76 -3.23
N LEU A 143 -33.70 -3.06 -3.59
CA LEU A 143 -32.34 -3.41 -3.20
C LEU A 143 -32.02 -2.71 -1.88
N VAL A 144 -31.87 -3.48 -0.81
CA VAL A 144 -31.71 -2.97 0.55
C VAL A 144 -30.26 -3.09 1.01
N VAL A 145 -29.68 -1.99 1.49
CA VAL A 145 -28.39 -1.91 2.18
C VAL A 145 -28.62 -1.57 3.64
N ALA A 146 -28.19 -2.44 4.54
CA ALA A 146 -28.23 -2.20 5.98
C ALA A 146 -26.82 -2.29 6.58
N GLY A 147 -26.31 -1.16 7.05
CA GLY A 147 -25.00 -1.07 7.72
C GLY A 147 -25.12 -1.19 9.24
N SER A 148 -24.10 -1.78 9.85
CA SER A 148 -23.97 -1.87 11.32
C SER A 148 -23.67 -0.52 11.96
N ASP A 149 -23.03 0.37 11.22
CA ASP A 149 -22.68 1.74 11.57
C ASP A 149 -22.63 2.63 10.31
N ARG A 150 -22.36 3.93 10.49
CA ARG A 150 -22.33 4.92 9.40
C ARG A 150 -21.38 4.57 8.26
N ARG A 151 -20.24 3.93 8.57
CA ARG A 151 -19.24 3.49 7.57
C ARG A 151 -19.66 2.20 6.90
N GLY A 152 -20.23 1.24 7.64
CA GLY A 152 -20.83 0.03 7.08
C GLY A 152 -21.87 0.35 6.00
N THR A 153 -22.77 1.31 6.25
CA THR A 153 -23.78 1.75 5.26
C THR A 153 -23.12 2.37 4.03
N ALA A 154 -22.14 3.26 4.22
CA ALA A 154 -21.37 3.87 3.14
C ALA A 154 -20.63 2.84 2.27
N TYR A 155 -19.96 1.86 2.88
CA TYR A 155 -19.28 0.78 2.16
C TYR A 155 -20.25 -0.13 1.40
N GLY A 156 -21.43 -0.39 1.96
CA GLY A 156 -22.47 -1.16 1.28
C GLY A 156 -23.01 -0.44 0.04
N LEU A 157 -23.20 0.87 0.10
CA LEU A 157 -23.58 1.69 -1.04
C LEU A 157 -22.48 1.69 -2.13
N PHE A 158 -21.22 1.91 -1.77
CA PHE A 158 -20.12 1.85 -2.75
C PHE A 158 -19.86 0.43 -3.29
N GLU A 159 -20.24 -0.63 -2.57
CA GLU A 159 -20.22 -1.99 -3.10
C GLU A 159 -21.20 -2.15 -4.28
N ILE A 160 -22.35 -1.46 -4.28
CA ILE A 160 -23.26 -1.41 -5.44
C ILE A 160 -22.53 -0.76 -6.63
N SER A 161 -21.92 0.41 -6.45
CA SER A 161 -21.13 1.08 -7.49
C SER A 161 -20.03 0.18 -8.05
N LYS A 162 -19.27 -0.48 -7.18
CA LYS A 162 -18.20 -1.40 -7.55
C LYS A 162 -18.73 -2.56 -8.39
N GLN A 163 -19.81 -3.21 -7.96
CA GLN A 163 -20.42 -4.32 -8.70
C GLN A 163 -21.09 -3.86 -10.00
N ALA A 164 -21.53 -2.61 -10.09
CA ALA A 164 -22.06 -2.01 -11.32
C ALA A 164 -20.95 -1.67 -12.34
N GLY A 165 -19.69 -1.73 -11.93
CA GLY A 165 -18.51 -1.53 -12.78
C GLY A 165 -17.82 -0.18 -12.61
N VAL A 166 -18.11 0.57 -11.54
CA VAL A 166 -17.43 1.82 -11.23
C VAL A 166 -16.21 1.56 -10.34
N SER A 167 -15.03 1.95 -10.85
CA SER A 167 -13.77 1.84 -10.12
C SER A 167 -13.71 2.84 -8.95
N PRO A 168 -13.04 2.50 -7.82
CA PRO A 168 -12.65 3.51 -6.83
C PRO A 168 -11.89 4.70 -7.42
N TRP A 169 -11.19 4.46 -8.53
CA TRP A 169 -10.38 5.43 -9.25
C TRP A 169 -11.12 6.15 -10.38
N VAL A 170 -12.46 6.09 -10.41
CA VAL A 170 -13.30 6.74 -11.44
C VAL A 170 -12.97 8.22 -11.62
N TRP A 171 -12.64 8.90 -10.52
CA TRP A 171 -12.23 10.30 -10.54
C TRP A 171 -10.72 10.48 -10.38
N TRP A 172 -10.03 9.69 -9.56
CA TRP A 172 -8.60 9.90 -9.27
C TRP A 172 -7.62 9.36 -10.33
N ALA A 173 -8.08 8.46 -11.21
CA ALA A 173 -7.29 7.98 -12.35
C ALA A 173 -8.17 7.74 -13.59
N ASP A 174 -9.27 8.47 -13.70
CA ASP A 174 -10.14 8.55 -14.89
C ASP A 174 -10.58 7.18 -15.44
N VAL A 175 -10.74 6.21 -14.53
CA VAL A 175 -11.23 4.87 -14.85
C VAL A 175 -12.75 4.95 -15.01
N LYS A 176 -13.18 5.53 -16.12
CA LYS A 176 -14.59 5.76 -16.42
C LYS A 176 -15.29 4.42 -16.69
N PRO A 177 -16.51 4.19 -16.16
CA PRO A 177 -17.22 2.94 -16.36
C PRO A 177 -17.71 2.81 -17.81
N THR A 178 -17.91 1.58 -18.28
CA THR A 178 -18.52 1.32 -19.59
C THR A 178 -20.01 1.69 -19.56
N PRO A 179 -20.52 2.54 -20.48
CA PRO A 179 -21.94 2.85 -20.54
C PRO A 179 -22.81 1.62 -20.80
N ARG A 180 -23.96 1.52 -20.13
CA ARG A 180 -24.91 0.40 -20.25
C ARG A 180 -26.35 0.88 -20.21
N LYS A 181 -27.19 0.31 -21.10
CA LYS A 181 -28.63 0.56 -21.13
C LYS A 181 -29.43 -0.32 -20.17
N SER A 182 -28.81 -1.37 -19.65
CA SER A 182 -29.44 -2.30 -18.73
C SER A 182 -28.47 -2.92 -17.74
N LEU A 183 -28.87 -2.98 -16.47
CA LEU A 183 -28.18 -3.64 -15.38
C LEU A 183 -29.21 -4.18 -14.39
N TYR A 184 -29.03 -5.44 -13.96
CA TYR A 184 -29.92 -6.10 -13.03
C TYR A 184 -29.14 -6.74 -11.90
N VAL A 185 -29.63 -6.58 -10.67
CA VAL A 185 -29.09 -7.26 -9.48
C VAL A 185 -29.80 -8.59 -9.32
N LEU A 186 -29.05 -9.69 -9.37
CA LEU A 186 -29.60 -11.03 -9.15
C LEU A 186 -30.02 -11.20 -7.69
N GLN A 187 -31.05 -12.02 -7.47
CA GLN A 187 -31.50 -12.35 -6.11
C GLN A 187 -30.38 -13.03 -5.31
N GLY A 188 -30.20 -12.59 -4.08
CA GLY A 188 -29.17 -13.10 -3.18
C GLY A 188 -28.94 -12.12 -2.03
N THR A 189 -28.17 -12.57 -1.03
CA THR A 189 -27.79 -11.76 0.11
C THR A 189 -26.27 -11.75 0.22
N LEU A 190 -25.68 -10.56 0.19
CA LEU A 190 -24.28 -10.34 0.53
C LEU A 190 -24.20 -9.90 1.98
N VAL A 191 -23.50 -10.67 2.81
CA VAL A 191 -23.10 -10.32 4.16
C VAL A 191 -21.60 -10.05 4.16
N GLN A 192 -21.26 -8.79 4.43
CA GLN A 192 -19.90 -8.36 4.64
C GLN A 192 -19.61 -8.31 6.15
N LYS A 193 -18.62 -9.10 6.58
CA LYS A 193 -18.13 -9.15 7.96
C LYS A 193 -17.17 -8.00 8.25
N GLU A 194 -16.76 -7.90 9.52
CA GLU A 194 -15.75 -6.95 10.00
C GLU A 194 -14.46 -7.05 9.17
N PRO A 195 -13.81 -5.91 8.88
CA PRO A 195 -12.51 -5.89 8.23
C PRO A 195 -11.43 -6.55 9.10
N SER A 196 -10.40 -7.08 8.46
CA SER A 196 -9.27 -7.72 9.17
C SER A 196 -8.49 -6.72 10.02
N VAL A 197 -8.42 -5.47 9.58
CA VAL A 197 -7.75 -4.37 10.29
C VAL A 197 -8.76 -3.27 10.65
N LYS A 198 -8.79 -2.87 11.92
CA LYS A 198 -9.84 -1.96 12.45
C LYS A 198 -9.74 -0.53 11.93
N TYR A 199 -8.54 0.06 11.92
CA TYR A 199 -8.27 1.39 11.37
C TYR A 199 -7.33 1.27 10.18
N ARG A 200 -7.74 1.80 9.02
CA ARG A 200 -7.07 1.58 7.73
C ARG A 200 -7.04 2.91 7.00
N GLY A 201 -5.87 3.38 6.62
CA GLY A 201 -5.75 4.72 6.06
C GLY A 201 -4.51 4.97 5.23
N ILE A 202 -4.41 6.21 4.79
CA ILE A 202 -3.24 6.75 4.10
C ILE A 202 -2.65 7.90 4.90
N PHE A 203 -1.38 8.16 4.65
CA PHE A 203 -0.69 9.38 5.02
C PHE A 203 -0.32 10.13 3.75
N ILE A 204 -0.90 11.31 3.59
CA ILE A 204 -0.48 12.27 2.55
C ILE A 204 0.76 12.97 3.10
N ASN A 205 1.90 12.72 2.47
CA ASN A 205 3.21 13.27 2.84
C ASN A 205 3.98 13.60 1.57
N ASP A 206 5.12 14.28 1.70
CA ASP A 206 5.97 14.64 0.55
C ASP A 206 5.18 15.43 -0.53
N GLU A 207 4.11 16.11 -0.10
CA GLU A 207 3.05 16.68 -0.96
C GLU A 207 3.49 17.93 -1.74
N ASP A 208 4.72 18.38 -1.49
CA ASP A 208 5.32 19.63 -1.94
C ASP A 208 5.31 19.80 -3.47
N TRP A 209 5.41 18.70 -4.22
CA TRP A 209 5.65 18.76 -5.68
C TRP A 209 4.52 18.19 -6.55
N GLY A 210 3.49 17.58 -5.95
CA GLY A 210 2.33 17.07 -6.66
C GLY A 210 1.02 17.61 -6.11
N LEU A 211 0.55 17.07 -4.98
CA LEU A 211 -0.79 17.31 -4.48
C LEU A 211 -1.01 18.74 -4.02
N ASN A 212 -0.04 19.35 -3.31
CA ASN A 212 -0.15 20.75 -2.89
C ASN A 212 -0.26 21.71 -4.08
N PRO A 213 0.71 21.78 -5.03
CA PRO A 213 0.61 22.70 -6.15
C PRO A 213 -0.62 22.44 -7.03
N TRP A 214 -1.01 21.17 -7.20
CA TRP A 214 -2.22 20.82 -7.95
C TRP A 214 -3.51 21.29 -7.24
N ALA A 215 -3.63 21.05 -5.93
CA ALA A 215 -4.81 21.44 -5.14
C ALA A 215 -4.98 22.96 -5.10
N ALA A 216 -3.88 23.68 -4.83
CA ALA A 216 -3.85 25.13 -4.78
C ALA A 216 -4.28 25.77 -6.11
N LYS A 217 -3.97 25.12 -7.24
CA LYS A 217 -4.31 25.60 -8.58
C LYS A 217 -5.72 25.22 -9.04
N ASN A 218 -6.19 24.02 -8.71
CA ASN A 218 -7.35 23.42 -9.38
C ASN A 218 -8.58 23.23 -8.48
N MET A 219 -8.41 23.07 -7.17
CA MET A 219 -9.50 22.67 -6.28
C MET A 219 -9.78 23.71 -5.19
N ASP A 220 -8.78 24.02 -4.38
CA ASP A 220 -8.86 24.95 -3.25
C ASP A 220 -8.25 26.32 -3.62
N THR A 221 -8.69 26.86 -4.75
CA THR A 221 -8.12 28.07 -5.39
C THR A 221 -8.28 29.34 -4.57
N ASP A 222 -9.24 29.37 -3.65
CA ASP A 222 -9.50 30.44 -2.71
C ASP A 222 -8.48 30.50 -1.57
N ILE A 223 -7.99 29.36 -1.11
CA ILE A 223 -6.98 29.30 -0.03
C ILE A 223 -5.56 29.04 -0.55
N LYS A 224 -5.42 28.52 -1.79
CA LYS A 224 -4.15 28.18 -2.45
C LYS A 224 -3.28 27.21 -1.64
N ASP A 225 -3.90 26.15 -1.15
CA ASP A 225 -3.32 25.13 -0.28
C ASP A 225 -4.17 23.85 -0.36
N ILE A 226 -3.87 22.79 0.40
CA ILE A 226 -4.71 21.59 0.51
C ILE A 226 -5.84 21.84 1.51
N GLY A 227 -7.06 22.04 0.98
CA GLY A 227 -8.22 22.49 1.74
C GLY A 227 -9.39 21.51 1.80
N PRO A 228 -10.55 21.99 2.28
CA PRO A 228 -11.72 21.14 2.51
C PRO A 228 -12.28 20.55 1.21
N LYS A 229 -12.13 21.21 0.05
CA LYS A 229 -12.59 20.64 -1.23
C LYS A 229 -11.69 19.48 -1.64
N THR A 230 -10.38 19.63 -1.46
CA THR A 230 -9.43 18.54 -1.71
C THR A 230 -9.64 17.38 -0.78
N TYR A 231 -9.76 17.64 0.52
CA TYR A 231 -10.00 16.59 1.50
C TYR A 231 -11.34 15.87 1.29
N ALA A 232 -12.41 16.55 0.85
CA ALA A 232 -13.67 15.88 0.49
C ALA A 232 -13.47 14.83 -0.63
N LYS A 233 -12.65 15.12 -1.64
CA LYS A 233 -12.32 14.17 -2.72
C LYS A 233 -11.38 13.05 -2.28
N VAL A 234 -10.47 13.33 -1.36
CA VAL A 234 -9.64 12.30 -0.71
C VAL A 234 -10.52 11.37 0.12
N PHE A 235 -11.46 11.89 0.90
CA PHE A 235 -12.32 11.09 1.77
C PHE A 235 -13.32 10.24 0.98
N GLU A 236 -13.84 10.74 -0.15
CA GLU A 236 -14.61 9.91 -1.08
C GLU A 236 -13.77 8.71 -1.59
N LEU A 237 -12.50 8.95 -1.98
CA LEU A 237 -11.59 7.89 -2.40
C LEU A 237 -11.36 6.86 -1.28
N LEU A 238 -11.07 7.33 -0.06
CA LEU A 238 -10.88 6.45 1.09
C LEU A 238 -12.10 5.56 1.33
N LEU A 239 -13.31 6.11 1.28
CA LEU A 239 -14.53 5.31 1.43
C LEU A 239 -14.70 4.29 0.30
N ARG A 240 -14.41 4.66 -0.96
CA ARG A 240 -14.45 3.73 -2.11
C ARG A 240 -13.42 2.60 -1.97
N LEU A 241 -12.27 2.88 -1.34
CA LEU A 241 -11.22 1.92 -1.00
C LEU A 241 -11.46 1.19 0.34
N LYS A 242 -12.61 1.41 0.97
CA LYS A 242 -12.99 0.86 2.28
C LYS A 242 -12.02 1.19 3.42
N ALA A 243 -11.37 2.35 3.33
CA ALA A 243 -10.55 2.96 4.38
C ALA A 243 -11.39 3.89 5.27
N ASN A 244 -10.87 4.20 6.46
CA ASN A 244 -11.55 5.00 7.49
C ASN A 244 -10.64 5.99 8.23
N LEU A 245 -9.36 6.10 7.86
CA LEU A 245 -8.38 6.92 8.57
C LEU A 245 -7.58 7.79 7.60
N ILE A 246 -7.26 9.02 8.04
CA ILE A 246 -6.31 9.91 7.35
C ILE A 246 -5.22 10.40 8.31
N TRP A 247 -3.97 10.34 7.88
CA TRP A 247 -2.93 11.27 8.33
C TRP A 247 -2.80 12.36 7.27
N PRO A 248 -3.16 13.61 7.59
CA PRO A 248 -3.20 14.69 6.59
C PRO A 248 -1.81 15.21 6.25
N ALA A 249 -1.75 15.97 5.15
CA ALA A 249 -0.59 16.76 4.73
C ALA A 249 -0.08 17.65 5.87
N MET A 250 1.24 17.73 6.03
CA MET A 250 1.88 18.39 7.17
C MET A 250 3.29 18.94 6.90
N HIS A 251 3.80 18.84 5.66
CA HIS A 251 5.11 19.36 5.31
C HIS A 251 5.16 20.90 5.35
N ASP A 252 6.37 21.46 5.24
CA ASP A 252 6.62 22.90 5.27
C ASP A 252 5.85 23.69 4.19
N SER A 253 5.43 23.01 3.11
CA SER A 253 4.71 23.62 1.98
C SER A 253 3.21 23.82 2.25
N THR A 254 2.64 23.15 3.26
CA THR A 254 1.21 23.19 3.58
C THR A 254 0.96 23.77 4.97
N LYS A 255 -0.23 24.32 5.21
CA LYS A 255 -0.67 24.61 6.57
C LYS A 255 -1.23 23.36 7.21
N ALA A 256 -1.12 23.27 8.54
CA ALA A 256 -1.66 22.14 9.29
C ALA A 256 -3.16 21.95 9.03
N PHE A 257 -3.60 20.69 8.95
CA PHE A 257 -4.99 20.31 8.69
C PHE A 257 -6.04 21.11 9.49
N TRP A 258 -5.80 21.30 10.79
CA TRP A 258 -6.71 21.97 11.72
C TRP A 258 -6.67 23.51 11.68
N TYR A 259 -5.72 24.09 10.94
CA TYR A 259 -5.71 25.53 10.67
C TYR A 259 -6.98 25.92 9.91
N TYR A 260 -7.38 25.12 8.94
CA TYR A 260 -8.65 25.29 8.22
C TYR A 260 -9.78 24.61 8.98
N LYS A 261 -10.61 25.40 9.69
CA LYS A 261 -11.69 24.88 10.55
C LYS A 261 -12.72 23.99 9.84
N GLN A 262 -12.82 24.06 8.52
CA GLN A 262 -13.72 23.20 7.74
C GLN A 262 -13.16 21.81 7.48
N ASN A 263 -11.84 21.61 7.52
CA ASN A 263 -11.22 20.30 7.29
C ASN A 263 -11.73 19.21 8.26
N PRO A 264 -11.73 19.40 9.60
CA PRO A 264 -12.27 18.40 10.52
C PRO A 264 -13.78 18.19 10.38
N VAL A 265 -14.53 19.24 10.01
CA VAL A 265 -15.97 19.13 9.71
C VAL A 265 -16.19 18.21 8.52
N VAL A 266 -15.43 18.40 7.44
CA VAL A 266 -15.51 17.56 6.23
C VAL A 266 -15.10 16.11 6.55
N ALA A 267 -14.09 15.89 7.38
CA ALA A 267 -13.70 14.54 7.79
C ALA A 267 -14.84 13.79 8.50
N ASP A 268 -15.51 14.44 9.46
CA ASP A 268 -16.63 13.82 10.17
C ASP A 268 -17.87 13.59 9.28
N LYS A 269 -18.16 14.52 8.36
CA LYS A 269 -19.21 14.34 7.35
C LYS A 269 -19.00 13.09 6.50
N TYR A 270 -17.75 12.77 6.19
CA TYR A 270 -17.37 11.56 5.46
C TYR A 270 -17.08 10.36 6.39
N ALA A 271 -17.28 10.50 7.70
CA ALA A 271 -16.98 9.50 8.70
C ALA A 271 -15.52 9.00 8.67
N ILE A 272 -14.56 9.88 8.39
CA ILE A 272 -13.13 9.58 8.40
C ILE A 272 -12.54 9.95 9.75
N VAL A 273 -11.84 8.99 10.38
CA VAL A 273 -11.08 9.17 11.61
C VAL A 273 -9.85 10.01 11.30
N MET A 274 -9.69 11.13 11.99
CA MET A 274 -8.54 12.00 11.84
C MET A 274 -7.39 11.52 12.72
N GLY A 275 -6.20 11.37 12.15
CA GLY A 275 -4.99 11.10 12.89
C GLY A 275 -3.93 12.17 12.70
N SER A 276 -2.79 11.96 13.35
CA SER A 276 -1.57 12.74 13.15
C SER A 276 -0.36 11.81 13.10
N THR A 277 0.73 12.30 12.54
CA THR A 277 1.96 11.53 12.33
C THR A 277 2.66 11.21 13.66
N HIS A 278 3.75 10.44 13.60
CA HIS A 278 4.59 10.11 14.75
C HIS A 278 5.42 11.29 15.30
N CYS A 279 5.43 12.45 14.64
CA CYS A 279 6.05 13.69 15.14
C CYS A 279 5.03 14.79 15.48
N ASP A 280 3.74 14.55 15.24
CA ASP A 280 2.64 15.47 15.52
C ASP A 280 1.80 14.95 16.70
N MET A 281 2.20 15.32 17.91
CA MET A 281 1.56 14.82 19.13
C MET A 281 0.18 15.43 19.32
N MET A 282 -0.78 14.64 19.81
CA MET A 282 -2.08 15.14 20.24
C MET A 282 -2.85 15.92 19.16
N LEU A 283 -2.71 15.51 17.88
CA LEU A 283 -3.28 16.16 16.69
C LEU A 283 -2.74 17.58 16.38
N ARG A 284 -1.59 17.94 16.95
CA ARG A 284 -0.92 19.22 16.71
C ARG A 284 0.26 19.05 15.74
N SER A 285 0.26 19.83 14.67
CA SER A 285 1.41 19.90 13.75
C SER A 285 2.49 20.78 14.36
N ASN A 286 3.59 20.18 14.77
CA ASN A 286 4.68 20.94 15.36
C ASN A 286 5.42 21.78 14.31
N THR A 287 5.47 21.31 13.06
CA THR A 287 6.10 22.01 11.94
C THR A 287 5.40 23.34 11.65
N PHE A 288 4.08 23.34 11.48
CA PHE A 288 3.35 24.57 11.16
C PHE A 288 2.80 25.27 12.41
N GLU A 289 2.02 24.57 13.24
CA GLU A 289 1.27 25.24 14.30
C GLU A 289 2.18 25.79 15.40
N TRP A 290 3.19 25.03 15.84
CA TRP A 290 4.14 25.52 16.84
C TRP A 290 5.11 26.54 16.26
N GLN A 291 5.80 26.26 15.14
CA GLN A 291 6.85 27.16 14.63
C GLN A 291 6.32 28.41 13.93
N HIS A 292 5.16 28.33 13.28
CA HIS A 292 4.72 29.36 12.34
C HIS A 292 3.37 29.99 12.72
N ASN A 293 2.46 29.26 13.38
CA ASN A 293 1.13 29.79 13.72
C ASN A 293 0.94 30.18 15.19
N PHE A 294 1.85 29.79 16.08
CA PHE A 294 1.67 29.98 17.52
C PHE A 294 1.49 31.46 17.88
N GLU A 295 2.25 32.36 17.27
CA GLU A 295 2.11 33.81 17.52
C GLU A 295 0.73 34.34 17.12
N ASN A 296 0.14 33.82 16.05
CA ASN A 296 -1.22 34.17 15.65
C ASN A 296 -2.28 33.60 16.60
N GLU A 297 -2.08 32.36 17.09
CA GLU A 297 -3.03 31.69 17.97
C GLU A 297 -2.99 32.21 19.42
N TYR A 298 -1.81 32.59 19.92
CA TYR A 298 -1.58 32.96 21.33
C TYR A 298 -1.13 34.42 21.53
N GLY A 299 -0.94 35.21 20.47
CA GLY A 299 -0.55 36.63 20.55
C GLY A 299 0.89 36.89 20.98
N ARG A 300 1.74 35.85 20.99
CA ARG A 300 3.17 35.92 21.35
C ARG A 300 3.94 34.75 20.75
N LYS A 301 5.25 34.90 20.58
CA LYS A 301 6.11 33.79 20.15
C LYS A 301 6.08 32.63 21.16
N PRO A 302 6.17 31.38 20.69
CA PRO A 302 6.30 30.23 21.58
C PRO A 302 7.66 30.25 22.29
N GLY A 303 7.71 29.63 23.46
CA GLY A 303 8.98 29.21 24.06
C GLY A 303 9.60 28.04 23.29
N GLU A 304 10.66 27.47 23.86
CA GLU A 304 11.29 26.28 23.28
C GLU A 304 10.31 25.10 23.29
N TYR A 305 10.25 24.33 22.20
CA TYR A 305 9.50 23.06 22.17
C TYR A 305 10.29 21.97 22.92
N ARG A 306 10.32 22.11 24.24
CA ARG A 306 11.14 21.29 25.14
C ARG A 306 10.38 21.05 26.45
N TYR A 307 10.03 19.80 26.73
CA TYR A 307 9.02 19.51 27.76
C TYR A 307 9.54 19.62 29.20
N ASP A 308 10.82 19.30 29.45
CA ASP A 308 11.44 19.41 30.77
C ASP A 308 11.59 20.86 31.24
N THR A 309 11.73 21.83 30.33
CA THR A 309 11.88 23.26 30.66
C THR A 309 10.65 24.11 30.37
N ASN A 310 9.75 23.67 29.49
CA ASN A 310 8.58 24.42 29.03
C ASN A 310 7.27 23.61 29.10
N LYS A 311 7.15 22.73 30.12
CA LYS A 311 6.00 21.82 30.31
C LYS A 311 4.64 22.51 30.18
N SER A 312 4.44 23.63 30.88
CA SER A 312 3.12 24.27 30.98
C SER A 312 2.59 24.75 29.63
N GLU A 313 3.44 25.34 28.80
CA GLU A 313 3.05 25.83 27.48
C GLU A 313 2.79 24.69 26.50
N VAL A 314 3.67 23.69 26.47
CA VAL A 314 3.50 22.50 25.61
C VAL A 314 2.23 21.73 25.98
N CYS A 315 1.96 21.56 27.29
CA CYS A 315 0.72 20.94 27.76
C CYS A 315 -0.53 21.73 27.34
N LYS A 316 -0.50 23.05 27.51
CA LYS A 316 -1.63 23.92 27.14
C LYS A 316 -1.91 23.84 25.64
N TYR A 317 -0.87 23.88 24.83
CA TYR A 317 -0.94 23.73 23.38
C TYR A 317 -1.62 22.42 22.95
N TRP A 318 -1.23 21.29 23.54
CA TRP A 318 -1.88 19.99 23.30
C TRP A 318 -3.31 19.95 23.81
N GLU A 319 -3.53 20.44 25.03
CA GLU A 319 -4.84 20.47 25.67
C GLU A 319 -5.87 21.24 24.83
N ASP A 320 -5.47 22.38 24.26
CA ASP A 320 -6.36 23.21 23.44
C ASP A 320 -6.86 22.47 22.20
N ARG A 321 -6.00 21.68 21.54
CA ARG A 321 -6.43 20.84 20.41
C ARG A 321 -7.29 19.67 20.87
N VAL A 322 -6.98 19.01 21.99
CA VAL A 322 -7.85 17.94 22.49
C VAL A 322 -9.24 18.46 22.83
N ASN A 323 -9.34 19.65 23.44
CA ASN A 323 -10.63 20.29 23.71
C ASN A 323 -11.39 20.64 22.43
N GLU A 324 -10.69 21.12 21.40
CA GLU A 324 -11.26 21.39 20.06
C GLU A 324 -11.74 20.10 19.38
N ALA A 325 -10.94 19.04 19.45
CA ALA A 325 -11.15 17.79 18.73
C ALA A 325 -12.13 16.82 19.42
N LYS A 326 -12.51 17.05 20.69
CA LYS A 326 -13.25 16.08 21.54
C LYS A 326 -14.59 15.58 20.97
N ASN A 327 -15.20 16.32 20.05
CA ASN A 327 -16.48 15.96 19.43
C ASN A 327 -16.31 15.25 18.07
N TYR A 328 -15.08 15.02 17.64
CA TYR A 328 -14.77 14.35 16.39
C TYR A 328 -14.16 12.96 16.66
N GLU A 329 -14.36 12.04 15.71
CA GLU A 329 -13.61 10.78 15.74
C GLU A 329 -12.15 11.05 15.37
N ALA A 330 -11.27 10.91 16.35
CA ALA A 330 -9.85 11.15 16.17
C ALA A 330 -8.97 10.11 16.90
N MET A 331 -7.77 9.95 16.35
CA MET A 331 -6.68 9.14 16.88
C MET A 331 -5.56 10.09 17.32
N TYR A 332 -5.11 9.95 18.57
CA TYR A 332 -4.09 10.82 19.16
C TYR A 332 -2.74 10.09 19.24
N THR A 333 -1.72 10.66 18.61
CA THR A 333 -0.33 10.26 18.84
C THR A 333 0.13 10.74 20.21
N VAL A 334 0.54 9.80 21.07
CA VAL A 334 1.12 10.07 22.39
C VAL A 334 2.64 9.88 22.39
N GLY A 335 3.31 10.41 23.41
CA GLY A 335 4.76 10.54 23.47
C GLY A 335 5.22 11.91 22.98
N MET A 336 6.49 12.03 22.60
CA MET A 336 7.04 13.27 22.05
C MET A 336 8.25 12.99 21.18
N ARG A 337 8.33 13.73 20.08
CA ARG A 337 9.51 13.87 19.22
C ARG A 337 9.72 15.35 18.92
N GLY A 338 10.86 15.68 18.34
CA GLY A 338 11.20 17.04 17.97
C GLY A 338 10.36 17.56 16.80
N VAL A 339 10.51 18.86 16.53
CA VAL A 339 9.85 19.51 15.40
C VAL A 339 10.49 19.06 14.08
N ARG A 340 9.71 19.02 12.97
CA ARG A 340 10.15 18.57 11.63
C ARG A 340 10.81 17.18 11.62
N ASP A 341 10.13 16.19 12.20
CA ASP A 341 10.64 14.81 12.32
C ASP A 341 11.98 14.70 13.09
N GLY A 342 12.33 15.73 13.89
CA GLY A 342 13.54 15.78 14.70
C GLY A 342 13.51 14.86 15.92
N GLU A 343 14.68 14.61 16.51
CA GLU A 343 14.79 13.85 17.75
C GLU A 343 14.14 14.57 18.93
N ILE A 344 13.71 13.82 19.95
CA ILE A 344 13.28 14.40 21.22
C ILE A 344 14.41 15.24 21.85
N THR A 345 14.10 16.50 22.16
CA THR A 345 14.96 17.42 22.91
C THR A 345 14.80 17.18 24.41
N GLY A 346 15.85 17.41 25.20
CA GLY A 346 15.83 17.21 26.64
C GLY A 346 17.09 16.51 27.16
N PRO A 347 16.98 15.59 28.13
CA PRO A 347 18.12 14.92 28.73
C PRO A 347 19.06 14.26 27.71
N GLU A 348 20.37 14.32 27.98
CA GLU A 348 21.37 13.68 27.11
C GLU A 348 21.41 12.16 27.26
N THR A 349 21.15 11.67 28.48
CA THR A 349 21.18 10.22 28.78
C THR A 349 19.93 9.52 28.29
N LYS A 350 20.08 8.24 27.92
CA LYS A 350 18.98 7.41 27.47
C LYS A 350 17.92 7.24 28.57
N GLU A 351 18.34 7.04 29.81
CA GLU A 351 17.49 6.90 30.99
C GLU A 351 16.70 8.18 31.26
N GLY A 352 17.34 9.35 31.10
CA GLY A 352 16.67 10.64 31.23
C GLY A 352 15.61 10.85 30.14
N LYS A 353 15.90 10.49 28.88
CA LYS A 353 14.93 10.54 27.78
C LYS A 353 13.75 9.58 28.03
N ILE A 354 14.00 8.38 28.53
CA ILE A 354 12.94 7.42 28.90
C ILE A 354 12.03 8.04 29.96
N ALA A 355 12.59 8.53 31.07
CA ALA A 355 11.81 9.15 32.15
C ALA A 355 11.00 10.37 31.65
N LEU A 356 11.58 11.18 30.76
CA LEU A 356 10.88 12.30 30.14
C LEU A 356 9.66 11.83 29.33
N VAL A 357 9.82 10.84 28.46
CA VAL A 357 8.72 10.33 27.62
C VAL A 357 7.62 9.67 28.45
N GLU A 358 7.97 8.93 29.51
CA GLU A 358 6.98 8.34 30.43
C GLU A 358 6.15 9.43 31.12
N ASN A 359 6.79 10.51 31.58
CA ASN A 359 6.11 11.66 32.17
C ASN A 359 5.19 12.36 31.15
N VAL A 360 5.68 12.61 29.94
CA VAL A 360 4.88 13.18 28.83
C VAL A 360 3.61 12.36 28.58
N ILE A 361 3.73 11.03 28.46
CA ILE A 361 2.58 10.17 28.21
C ILE A 361 1.59 10.24 29.39
N GLY A 362 2.08 10.27 30.62
CA GLY A 362 1.25 10.45 31.81
C GLY A 362 0.43 11.74 31.77
N ASP A 363 1.08 12.87 31.47
CA ASP A 363 0.42 14.17 31.40
C ASP A 363 -0.57 14.27 30.22
N GLN A 364 -0.21 13.74 29.04
CA GLN A 364 -1.12 13.65 27.89
C GLN A 364 -2.38 12.82 28.23
N ARG A 365 -2.23 11.73 28.99
CA ARG A 365 -3.37 10.91 29.43
C ARG A 365 -4.24 11.63 30.46
N ASN A 366 -3.68 12.51 31.28
CA ASN A 366 -4.48 13.36 32.17
C ASN A 366 -5.36 14.34 31.39
N ILE A 367 -4.88 14.85 30.24
CA ILE A 367 -5.71 15.63 29.31
C ILE A 367 -6.88 14.77 28.82
N PHE A 368 -6.65 13.52 28.40
CA PHE A 368 -7.75 12.64 27.99
C PHE A 368 -8.75 12.37 29.10
N LYS A 369 -8.29 12.14 30.33
CA LYS A 369 -9.19 11.98 31.49
C LYS A 369 -10.08 13.21 31.68
N LYS A 370 -9.54 14.41 31.50
CA LYS A 370 -10.29 15.68 31.64
C LYS A 370 -11.41 15.81 30.60
N TYR A 371 -11.15 15.50 29.33
CA TYR A 371 -12.12 15.75 28.24
C TYR A 371 -12.98 14.53 27.87
N PHE A 372 -12.51 13.32 28.13
CA PHE A 372 -13.19 12.06 27.78
C PHE A 372 -13.59 11.23 29.01
N GLY A 373 -13.32 11.70 30.23
CA GLY A 373 -13.69 11.03 31.49
C GLY A 373 -12.80 9.87 31.92
N SER A 374 -12.00 9.30 31.01
CA SER A 374 -11.03 8.24 31.28
C SER A 374 -9.78 8.42 30.42
N THR A 375 -8.64 7.94 30.91
CA THR A 375 -7.38 7.92 30.16
C THR A 375 -7.42 6.96 28.96
N THR A 376 -8.40 6.05 28.90
CA THR A 376 -8.52 4.98 27.89
C THR A 376 -9.58 5.26 26.82
N ASN A 377 -10.41 6.29 27.00
CA ASN A 377 -11.54 6.55 26.09
C ASN A 377 -11.10 7.18 24.75
N ALA A 378 -9.94 7.85 24.73
CA ALA A 378 -9.33 8.34 23.50
C ALA A 378 -8.56 7.21 22.79
N LEU A 379 -8.73 7.10 21.47
CA LEU A 379 -7.91 6.22 20.64
C LEU A 379 -6.48 6.77 20.59
N GLN A 380 -5.52 6.00 21.11
CA GLN A 380 -4.13 6.40 21.25
C GLN A 380 -3.20 5.48 20.47
N ILE A 381 -2.18 6.08 19.85
CA ILE A 381 -1.05 5.36 19.28
C ILE A 381 0.26 5.86 19.85
N PHE A 382 1.24 4.97 19.92
CA PHE A 382 2.64 5.31 20.13
C PHE A 382 3.45 4.68 19.01
N CYS A 383 4.29 5.47 18.34
CA CYS A 383 5.10 5.02 17.22
C CYS A 383 6.58 5.04 17.63
N PRO A 384 7.20 3.87 17.94
CA PRO A 384 8.62 3.77 18.22
C PRO A 384 9.43 3.94 16.91
N TYR A 385 9.49 5.17 16.40
CA TYR A 385 10.15 5.49 15.15
C TYR A 385 11.56 6.04 15.39
N LYS A 386 12.52 5.65 14.52
CA LYS A 386 13.93 6.07 14.56
C LYS A 386 14.55 5.95 15.97
N GLU A 387 14.90 7.06 16.61
CA GLU A 387 15.56 7.11 17.91
C GLU A 387 14.67 6.59 19.05
N VAL A 388 13.35 6.75 18.91
CA VAL A 388 12.35 6.32 19.92
C VAL A 388 12.29 4.80 20.02
N LEU A 389 12.57 4.07 18.92
CA LEU A 389 12.73 2.61 18.99
C LEU A 389 13.86 2.20 19.93
N GLY A 390 14.95 2.97 19.95
CA GLY A 390 16.08 2.77 20.86
C GLY A 390 15.72 3.02 22.33
N LEU A 391 14.76 3.91 22.60
CA LEU A 391 14.22 4.15 23.96
C LEU A 391 13.27 3.02 24.37
N TYR A 392 12.36 2.61 23.48
CA TYR A 392 11.43 1.51 23.70
C TYR A 392 12.14 0.20 24.01
N THR A 393 13.12 -0.18 23.18
CA THR A 393 13.92 -1.39 23.38
C THR A 393 14.81 -1.34 24.63
N ALA A 394 15.08 -0.15 25.17
CA ALA A 394 15.81 0.05 26.41
C ALA A 394 14.93 0.10 27.67
N GLY A 395 13.62 -0.10 27.55
CA GLY A 395 12.71 -0.27 28.69
C GLY A 395 11.70 0.86 28.91
N LEU A 396 11.54 1.80 27.98
CA LEU A 396 10.44 2.77 28.02
C LEU A 396 9.08 2.07 28.10
N LYS A 397 8.31 2.39 29.14
CA LYS A 397 6.98 1.81 29.36
C LYS A 397 5.91 2.60 28.62
N VAL A 398 5.06 1.87 27.90
CA VAL A 398 3.88 2.41 27.22
C VAL A 398 2.62 1.76 27.82
N PRO A 399 1.62 2.54 28.26
CA PRO A 399 0.38 2.01 28.86
C PRO A 399 -0.28 0.97 27.97
N ASP A 400 -0.83 -0.09 28.56
CA ASP A 400 -1.24 -1.31 27.86
C ASP A 400 -2.28 -1.08 26.73
N ASP A 401 -3.19 -0.13 26.92
CA ASP A 401 -4.27 0.22 25.99
C ASP A 401 -3.82 1.05 24.77
N VAL A 402 -2.61 1.62 24.82
CA VAL A 402 -2.03 2.37 23.70
C VAL A 402 -1.56 1.41 22.62
N THR A 403 -1.99 1.66 21.38
CA THR A 403 -1.63 0.86 20.21
C THR A 403 -0.17 1.11 19.85
N LEU A 404 0.66 0.06 19.79
CA LEU A 404 2.02 0.17 19.29
C LEU A 404 2.00 0.15 17.76
N VAL A 405 2.41 1.25 17.13
CA VAL A 405 2.48 1.35 15.66
C VAL A 405 3.93 1.15 15.23
N TRP A 406 4.20 0.01 14.62
CA TRP A 406 5.52 -0.36 14.10
C TRP A 406 5.73 0.21 12.71
N THR A 407 6.99 0.44 12.33
CA THR A 407 7.31 1.01 11.03
C THR A 407 8.16 0.08 10.19
N ASP A 408 8.06 0.24 8.88
CA ASP A 408 9.12 -0.20 7.98
C ASP A 408 10.38 0.68 8.10
N ASP A 409 11.38 0.34 7.30
CA ASP A 409 12.63 1.07 7.18
C ASP A 409 12.57 2.21 6.17
N ASN A 410 11.34 2.66 5.87
CA ASN A 410 11.00 3.63 4.84
C ASN A 410 11.18 3.13 3.40
N TYR A 411 11.66 1.90 3.17
CA TYR A 411 11.83 1.31 1.83
C TYR A 411 10.96 0.06 1.63
N GLY A 412 10.02 -0.19 2.55
CA GLY A 412 9.10 -1.33 2.50
C GLY A 412 9.54 -2.54 3.33
N TYR A 413 10.62 -2.50 4.13
CA TYR A 413 11.02 -3.65 4.96
C TYR A 413 10.74 -3.39 6.45
N ILE A 414 9.85 -4.18 7.07
CA ILE A 414 9.47 -3.98 8.48
C ILE A 414 10.68 -4.11 9.41
N ARG A 415 10.86 -3.11 10.29
CA ARG A 415 11.98 -3.06 11.25
C ARG A 415 11.72 -3.83 12.53
N GLN A 416 10.48 -3.81 12.99
CA GLN A 416 10.08 -4.31 14.30
C GLN A 416 8.62 -4.77 14.23
N LEU A 417 8.27 -5.83 14.97
CA LEU A 417 6.91 -6.30 15.22
C LEU A 417 6.81 -6.77 16.67
N SER A 418 5.58 -6.87 17.15
CA SER A 418 5.25 -7.27 18.51
C SER A 418 5.85 -8.64 18.86
N ASN A 419 6.62 -8.70 19.95
CA ASN A 419 7.04 -9.96 20.56
C ASN A 419 5.85 -10.69 21.23
N THR A 420 6.08 -11.87 21.78
CA THR A 420 5.00 -12.70 22.37
C THR A 420 4.26 -12.00 23.51
N ALA A 421 4.93 -11.15 24.30
CA ALA A 421 4.29 -10.38 25.37
C ALA A 421 3.51 -9.18 24.81
N GLU A 422 4.07 -8.46 23.85
CA GLU A 422 3.45 -7.30 23.22
C GLU A 422 2.17 -7.64 22.45
N GLN A 423 2.09 -8.84 21.86
CA GLN A 423 0.89 -9.35 21.20
C GLN A 423 -0.31 -9.52 22.14
N LYS A 424 -0.09 -9.55 23.46
CA LYS A 424 -1.15 -9.69 24.47
C LYS A 424 -1.70 -8.37 24.98
N ARG A 425 -1.10 -7.24 24.59
CA ARG A 425 -1.52 -5.91 25.02
C ARG A 425 -2.94 -5.62 24.56
N SER A 426 -3.77 -5.04 25.43
CA SER A 426 -5.14 -4.62 25.09
C SER A 426 -5.17 -3.54 23.99
N GLY A 427 -4.10 -2.76 23.89
CA GLY A 427 -3.86 -1.79 22.83
C GLY A 427 -3.62 -2.41 21.46
N SER A 428 -3.31 -3.71 21.36
CA SER A 428 -2.83 -4.39 20.14
C SER A 428 -1.68 -3.61 19.48
N SER A 429 -1.42 -3.88 18.19
CA SER A 429 -0.41 -3.21 17.40
C SER A 429 -0.90 -2.85 16.00
N GLY A 430 -0.09 -2.08 15.29
CA GLY A 430 -0.37 -1.56 13.98
C GLY A 430 0.89 -1.32 13.16
N ILE A 431 0.73 -0.88 11.91
CA ILE A 431 1.79 -0.62 10.96
C ILE A 431 1.68 0.79 10.36
N TYR A 432 2.82 1.45 10.25
CA TYR A 432 3.08 2.55 9.34
C TYR A 432 4.06 2.10 8.25
N TYR A 433 3.63 2.12 6.99
CA TYR A 433 4.37 1.60 5.82
C TYR A 433 4.62 2.70 4.76
N HIS A 434 5.59 2.52 3.85
CA HIS A 434 5.91 3.51 2.83
C HIS A 434 5.75 3.04 1.37
N LEU A 435 5.01 3.80 0.57
CA LEU A 435 4.99 3.74 -0.91
C LEU A 435 5.67 4.96 -1.56
N SER A 436 5.92 6.00 -0.78
CA SER A 436 6.75 7.18 -1.10
C SER A 436 7.62 7.50 0.12
N TYR A 437 8.80 8.07 -0.10
CA TYR A 437 9.66 8.53 0.98
C TYR A 437 10.61 9.65 0.54
N LEU A 438 10.59 10.76 1.29
CA LEU A 438 11.64 11.79 1.29
C LEU A 438 12.63 11.49 2.43
N GLY A 439 13.84 11.07 2.08
CA GLY A 439 14.91 10.81 3.04
C GLY A 439 16.03 9.91 2.52
N GLY A 440 17.00 9.66 3.40
CA GLY A 440 18.21 8.90 3.07
C GLY A 440 17.99 7.39 2.94
N PRO A 441 18.83 6.69 2.16
CA PRO A 441 20.00 7.22 1.44
C PRO A 441 19.69 8.04 0.18
N HIS A 442 18.49 7.88 -0.38
CA HIS A 442 17.95 8.70 -1.47
C HIS A 442 16.42 8.55 -1.54
N ASP A 443 15.74 9.66 -1.76
CA ASP A 443 14.28 9.73 -1.92
C ASP A 443 13.77 8.79 -3.03
N TYR A 444 12.52 8.36 -2.91
CA TYR A 444 11.77 7.78 -4.03
C TYR A 444 10.35 8.37 -4.05
N THR A 445 10.25 9.59 -4.57
CA THR A 445 9.02 10.41 -4.59
C THR A 445 8.45 10.59 -5.99
N TRP A 446 9.07 10.02 -7.03
CA TRP A 446 8.58 10.18 -8.41
C TRP A 446 7.66 9.02 -8.83
N LEU A 447 8.11 7.77 -8.67
CA LEU A 447 7.35 6.58 -9.08
C LEU A 447 7.21 5.57 -7.93
N SER A 448 6.02 4.96 -7.83
CA SER A 448 5.81 3.84 -6.90
C SER A 448 6.46 2.56 -7.43
N SER A 449 7.42 2.03 -6.69
CA SER A 449 8.23 0.85 -7.08
C SER A 449 8.04 -0.37 -6.16
N ASN A 450 7.09 -0.29 -5.21
CA ASN A 450 6.84 -1.37 -4.26
C ASN A 450 5.85 -2.38 -4.86
N SER A 451 6.29 -3.63 -5.03
CA SER A 451 5.46 -4.67 -5.66
C SER A 451 4.35 -5.18 -4.72
N PRO A 452 3.20 -5.64 -5.26
CA PRO A 452 2.22 -6.37 -4.46
C PRO A 452 2.83 -7.57 -3.72
N SER A 453 3.84 -8.24 -4.30
CA SER A 453 4.53 -9.33 -3.60
C SER A 453 5.29 -8.88 -2.37
N LEU A 454 5.98 -7.74 -2.42
CA LEU A 454 6.69 -7.18 -1.26
C LEU A 454 5.70 -6.73 -0.19
N ILE A 455 4.66 -5.99 -0.58
CA ILE A 455 3.60 -5.53 0.32
C ILE A 455 2.94 -6.74 1.00
N ALA A 456 2.58 -7.78 0.25
CA ALA A 456 1.94 -8.97 0.81
C ALA A 456 2.87 -9.75 1.74
N TYR A 457 4.15 -9.86 1.41
CA TYR A 457 5.15 -10.51 2.25
C TYR A 457 5.23 -9.86 3.62
N GLU A 458 5.38 -8.54 3.64
CA GLU A 458 5.56 -7.75 4.86
C GLU A 458 4.24 -7.60 5.64
N MET A 459 3.12 -7.34 4.97
CA MET A 459 1.84 -7.12 5.65
C MET A 459 1.22 -8.42 6.17
N THR A 460 1.44 -9.55 5.49
CA THR A 460 1.07 -10.87 6.05
C THR A 460 1.90 -11.17 7.29
N LYS A 461 3.20 -10.86 7.27
CA LYS A 461 4.10 -10.99 8.42
C LYS A 461 3.61 -10.11 9.59
N ALA A 462 3.27 -8.85 9.34
CA ALA A 462 2.70 -7.95 10.35
C ALA A 462 1.40 -8.50 10.97
N TYR A 463 0.45 -8.93 10.15
CA TYR A 463 -0.83 -9.46 10.60
C TYR A 463 -0.66 -10.73 11.47
N GLN A 464 0.23 -11.65 11.05
CA GLN A 464 0.51 -12.87 11.82
C GLN A 464 1.16 -12.60 13.18
N PHE A 465 1.83 -11.45 13.35
CA PHE A 465 2.38 -10.98 14.63
C PHE A 465 1.44 -10.01 15.37
N GLY A 466 0.14 -10.05 15.07
CA GLY A 466 -0.89 -9.34 15.85
C GLY A 466 -1.00 -7.85 15.55
N ALA A 467 -0.49 -7.36 14.41
CA ALA A 467 -0.71 -5.99 13.98
C ALA A 467 -2.04 -5.88 13.22
N ASP A 468 -3.17 -5.95 13.93
CA ASP A 468 -4.53 -5.99 13.36
C ASP A 468 -5.40 -4.78 13.73
N LYS A 469 -4.89 -3.84 14.53
CA LYS A 469 -5.69 -2.68 14.96
C LYS A 469 -5.59 -1.50 14.02
N PHE A 470 -4.41 -1.22 13.48
CA PHE A 470 -4.14 0.05 12.80
C PHE A 470 -3.14 -0.11 11.66
N TRP A 471 -3.50 0.14 10.41
CA TRP A 471 -2.58 0.20 9.26
C TRP A 471 -2.70 1.55 8.55
N VAL A 472 -1.57 2.23 8.36
CA VAL A 472 -1.47 3.46 7.57
C VAL A 472 -0.28 3.36 6.62
N VAL A 473 -0.42 3.92 5.43
CA VAL A 473 0.63 3.91 4.41
C VAL A 473 0.93 5.33 3.91
N ASN A 474 2.20 5.73 3.88
CA ASN A 474 2.63 6.95 3.20
C ASN A 474 2.47 6.74 1.68
N VAL A 475 1.61 7.55 1.07
CA VAL A 475 1.28 7.48 -0.36
C VAL A 475 1.86 8.64 -1.17
N GLY A 476 2.72 9.47 -0.57
CA GLY A 476 3.20 10.68 -1.22
C GLY A 476 2.02 11.59 -1.59
N ASP A 477 2.03 12.03 -2.84
CA ASP A 477 0.96 12.79 -3.50
C ASP A 477 -0.29 11.98 -3.90
N ILE A 478 -0.44 10.74 -3.41
CA ILE A 478 -1.43 9.73 -3.84
C ILE A 478 -1.10 9.14 -5.23
N LYS A 479 -0.83 10.00 -6.21
CA LYS A 479 -0.45 9.62 -7.58
C LYS A 479 1.08 9.63 -7.70
N PRO A 480 1.72 8.67 -8.40
CA PRO A 480 1.14 7.57 -9.18
C PRO A 480 1.20 6.21 -8.44
N ALA A 481 0.75 6.15 -7.17
CA ALA A 481 0.77 4.95 -6.33
C ALA A 481 -0.62 4.29 -6.19
N GLU A 482 -1.51 4.46 -7.17
CA GLU A 482 -2.92 4.07 -7.07
C GLU A 482 -3.11 2.56 -6.86
N LEU A 483 -2.41 1.73 -7.65
CA LEU A 483 -2.53 0.27 -7.57
C LEU A 483 -1.99 -0.23 -6.22
N GLU A 484 -0.82 0.26 -5.82
CA GLU A 484 -0.14 -0.16 -4.60
C GLU A 484 -0.92 0.28 -3.35
N THR A 485 -1.49 1.49 -3.37
CA THR A 485 -2.38 2.00 -2.32
C THR A 485 -3.65 1.15 -2.20
N GLN A 486 -4.29 0.85 -3.34
CA GLN A 486 -5.47 -0.01 -3.34
C GLN A 486 -5.13 -1.41 -2.81
N PHE A 487 -4.00 -1.98 -3.21
CA PHE A 487 -3.58 -3.29 -2.75
C PHE A 487 -3.37 -3.34 -1.23
N PHE A 488 -2.68 -2.33 -0.66
CA PHE A 488 -2.48 -2.21 0.78
C PHE A 488 -3.82 -2.17 1.53
N LEU A 489 -4.78 -1.37 1.07
CA LEU A 489 -6.09 -1.24 1.69
C LEU A 489 -7.00 -2.47 1.48
N ASP A 490 -6.91 -3.13 0.32
CA ASP A 490 -7.60 -4.40 0.06
C ASP A 490 -7.09 -5.50 1.00
N MET A 491 -5.79 -5.54 1.32
CA MET A 491 -5.22 -6.44 2.33
C MET A 491 -5.66 -6.06 3.74
N ALA A 492 -5.72 -4.76 4.07
CA ALA A 492 -6.21 -4.31 5.38
C ALA A 492 -7.69 -4.69 5.60
N TRP A 493 -8.48 -4.70 4.51
CA TRP A 493 -9.87 -5.17 4.53
C TRP A 493 -9.96 -6.69 4.73
N ASP A 494 -9.20 -7.47 3.96
CA ASP A 494 -9.15 -8.94 4.05
C ASP A 494 -7.71 -9.46 3.97
N ALA A 495 -7.08 -9.60 5.14
CA ALA A 495 -5.66 -9.94 5.28
C ALA A 495 -5.34 -11.38 4.88
N LYS A 496 -6.36 -12.22 4.66
CA LYS A 496 -6.21 -13.65 4.31
C LYS A 496 -6.41 -13.91 2.82
N LYS A 497 -6.93 -12.94 2.07
CA LYS A 497 -7.23 -13.08 0.64
C LYS A 497 -5.97 -13.11 -0.22
N TRP A 498 -5.06 -12.17 0.03
CA TRP A 498 -3.79 -12.03 -0.68
C TRP A 498 -2.65 -12.43 0.26
N THR A 499 -2.04 -13.56 -0.07
CA THR A 499 -0.92 -14.15 0.68
C THR A 499 0.36 -14.04 -0.17
N PRO A 500 1.55 -14.27 0.41
CA PRO A 500 2.78 -14.23 -0.36
C PRO A 500 2.78 -15.19 -1.57
N GLU A 501 2.06 -16.32 -1.50
CA GLU A 501 1.98 -17.32 -2.58
C GLU A 501 1.13 -16.84 -3.78
N ASN A 502 0.21 -15.88 -3.61
CA ASN A 502 -0.71 -15.47 -4.68
C ASN A 502 -0.73 -13.96 -4.99
N ALA A 503 0.02 -13.13 -4.26
CA ALA A 503 -0.02 -11.68 -4.39
C ALA A 503 0.33 -11.15 -5.80
N THR A 504 1.15 -11.88 -6.57
CA THR A 504 1.46 -11.55 -7.98
C THR A 504 0.25 -11.53 -8.90
N GLN A 505 -0.81 -12.27 -8.52
CA GLN A 505 -2.05 -12.35 -9.28
C GLN A 505 -2.95 -11.13 -9.04
N TYR A 506 -2.65 -10.31 -8.02
CA TYR A 506 -3.45 -9.12 -7.72
C TYR A 506 -3.53 -8.18 -8.91
N VAL A 507 -2.41 -7.93 -9.60
CA VAL A 507 -2.36 -7.02 -10.74
C VAL A 507 -3.32 -7.48 -11.84
N GLN A 508 -3.40 -8.79 -12.11
CA GLN A 508 -4.35 -9.32 -13.08
C GLN A 508 -5.79 -9.14 -12.60
N SER A 509 -6.08 -9.44 -11.33
CA SER A 509 -7.42 -9.24 -10.75
C SER A 509 -7.84 -7.77 -10.80
N TRP A 510 -6.94 -6.85 -10.49
CA TRP A 510 -7.16 -5.41 -10.53
C TRP A 510 -7.37 -4.94 -11.98
N ALA A 511 -6.50 -5.34 -12.91
CA ALA A 511 -6.60 -4.96 -14.31
C ALA A 511 -7.88 -5.49 -14.97
N ALA A 512 -8.37 -6.68 -14.56
CA ALA A 512 -9.64 -7.21 -15.04
C ALA A 512 -10.84 -6.32 -14.66
N VAL A 513 -10.80 -5.69 -13.49
CA VAL A 513 -11.83 -4.75 -13.02
C VAL A 513 -11.66 -3.36 -13.65
N THR A 514 -10.42 -2.88 -13.78
CA THR A 514 -10.10 -1.52 -14.27
C THR A 514 -10.18 -1.39 -15.79
N PHE A 515 -9.61 -2.34 -16.53
CA PHE A 515 -9.48 -2.30 -18.00
C PHE A 515 -10.31 -3.37 -18.71
N GLY A 516 -10.78 -4.38 -17.99
CA GLY A 516 -11.51 -5.53 -18.55
C GLY A 516 -10.63 -6.78 -18.68
N THR A 517 -11.28 -7.94 -18.66
CA THR A 517 -10.61 -9.26 -18.66
C THR A 517 -9.72 -9.49 -19.88
N ALA A 518 -10.05 -8.89 -21.03
CA ALA A 518 -9.29 -9.00 -22.27
C ALA A 518 -7.86 -8.44 -22.18
N PHE A 519 -7.61 -7.45 -21.30
CA PHE A 519 -6.29 -6.82 -21.15
C PHE A 519 -5.56 -7.26 -19.88
N ALA A 520 -6.27 -7.94 -18.97
CA ALA A 520 -5.80 -8.18 -17.61
C ALA A 520 -4.46 -8.95 -17.53
N VAL A 521 -4.30 -9.99 -18.36
CA VAL A 521 -3.10 -10.83 -18.37
C VAL A 521 -1.89 -10.04 -18.89
N GLU A 522 -2.06 -9.29 -19.97
CA GLU A 522 -0.97 -8.51 -20.58
C GLU A 522 -0.54 -7.34 -19.69
N ILE A 523 -1.50 -6.65 -19.07
CA ILE A 523 -1.23 -5.59 -18.09
C ILE A 523 -0.50 -6.15 -16.86
N ALA A 524 -0.93 -7.33 -16.37
CA ALA A 524 -0.26 -7.99 -15.27
C ALA A 524 1.19 -8.36 -15.60
N ALA A 525 1.43 -8.90 -16.79
CA ALA A 525 2.78 -9.19 -17.26
C ALA A 525 3.66 -7.93 -17.32
N ILE A 526 3.10 -6.81 -17.81
CA ILE A 526 3.81 -5.52 -17.87
C ILE A 526 4.18 -5.03 -16.47
N LYS A 527 3.21 -4.90 -15.57
CA LYS A 527 3.45 -4.33 -14.22
C LYS A 527 4.31 -5.26 -13.36
N ASN A 528 4.14 -6.58 -13.45
CA ASN A 528 5.01 -7.52 -12.72
C ASN A 528 6.47 -7.43 -13.20
N GLN A 529 6.71 -7.30 -14.51
CA GLN A 529 8.06 -7.09 -15.04
C GLN A 529 8.63 -5.70 -14.65
N TYR A 530 7.79 -4.66 -14.62
CA TYR A 530 8.16 -3.34 -14.11
C TYR A 530 8.67 -3.41 -12.66
N TYR A 531 7.92 -4.05 -11.77
CA TYR A 531 8.32 -4.20 -10.36
C TYR A 531 9.60 -5.01 -10.21
N GLN A 532 9.74 -6.10 -10.97
CA GLN A 532 10.96 -6.92 -10.95
C GLN A 532 12.19 -6.09 -11.34
N LEU A 533 12.09 -5.28 -12.40
CA LEU A 533 13.19 -4.41 -12.81
C LEU A 533 13.46 -3.32 -11.76
N ALA A 534 12.43 -2.72 -11.18
CA ALA A 534 12.56 -1.68 -10.16
C ALA A 534 13.10 -2.21 -8.81
N GLN A 535 12.98 -3.51 -8.51
CA GLN A 535 13.60 -4.13 -7.34
C GLN A 535 15.13 -3.99 -7.39
N ILE A 536 15.75 -4.15 -8.56
CA ILE A 536 17.21 -4.02 -8.75
C ILE A 536 17.53 -2.59 -9.17
N GLY A 537 17.32 -1.66 -8.25
CA GLY A 537 17.47 -0.23 -8.47
C GLY A 537 16.17 0.45 -8.87
N LYS A 538 15.64 1.22 -7.91
CA LYS A 538 14.53 2.14 -8.16
C LYS A 538 14.93 3.16 -9.22
N PRO A 539 13.98 3.67 -10.04
CA PRO A 539 14.27 4.69 -11.04
C PRO A 539 15.10 5.87 -10.49
N GLU A 540 14.75 6.35 -9.31
CA GLU A 540 15.40 7.48 -8.63
C GLU A 540 16.85 7.17 -8.22
N HIS A 541 17.15 5.90 -7.96
CA HIS A 541 18.44 5.43 -7.44
C HIS A 541 19.44 5.08 -8.55
N MET A 542 19.06 5.20 -9.82
CA MET A 542 19.93 4.82 -10.94
C MET A 542 21.26 5.58 -10.97
N GLY A 543 21.32 6.80 -10.42
CA GLY A 543 22.56 7.56 -10.26
C GLY A 543 23.53 7.01 -9.20
N MET A 544 23.07 6.09 -8.34
CA MET A 544 23.84 5.45 -7.26
C MET A 544 24.32 4.04 -7.61
N LEU A 545 24.00 3.55 -8.81
CA LEU A 545 24.24 2.17 -9.22
C LEU A 545 25.22 2.10 -10.40
N GLN A 546 26.18 1.18 -10.29
CA GLN A 546 27.10 0.82 -11.36
C GLN A 546 26.83 -0.61 -11.82
N PHE A 547 26.37 -0.75 -13.05
CA PHE A 547 26.16 -2.05 -13.68
C PHE A 547 27.32 -2.36 -14.62
N ASP A 548 27.73 -3.64 -14.67
CA ASP A 548 28.63 -4.11 -15.72
C ASP A 548 27.94 -4.05 -17.11
N HIS A 549 28.75 -4.20 -18.18
CA HIS A 549 28.27 -4.07 -19.56
C HIS A 549 27.17 -5.08 -19.93
N GLU A 550 27.26 -6.33 -19.46
CA GLU A 550 26.29 -7.38 -19.77
C GLU A 550 24.96 -7.11 -19.04
N SER A 551 25.01 -6.75 -17.77
CA SER A 551 23.83 -6.37 -16.99
C SER A 551 23.14 -5.12 -17.56
N LYS A 552 23.91 -4.12 -18.01
CA LYS A 552 23.38 -2.95 -18.74
C LYS A 552 22.60 -3.39 -19.97
N THR A 553 23.22 -4.21 -20.83
CA THR A 553 22.63 -4.69 -22.08
C THR A 553 21.34 -5.47 -21.84
N LYS A 554 21.32 -6.39 -20.87
CA LYS A 554 20.13 -7.18 -20.52
C LYS A 554 18.99 -6.31 -20.02
N ARG A 555 19.26 -5.36 -19.13
CA ARG A 555 18.23 -4.49 -18.56
C ARG A 555 17.68 -3.52 -19.62
N LEU A 556 18.52 -2.98 -20.51
CA LEU A 556 18.06 -2.17 -21.65
C LEU A 556 17.14 -2.98 -22.58
N ALA A 557 17.51 -4.22 -22.91
CA ALA A 557 16.67 -5.10 -23.72
C ALA A 557 15.34 -5.45 -23.03
N ALA A 558 15.36 -5.70 -21.71
CA ALA A 558 14.16 -5.98 -20.94
C ALA A 558 13.19 -4.78 -20.94
N TYR A 559 13.69 -3.56 -20.75
CA TYR A 559 12.85 -2.36 -20.83
C TYR A 559 12.38 -2.06 -22.25
N ALA A 560 13.19 -2.30 -23.28
CA ALA A 560 12.77 -2.12 -24.67
C ALA A 560 11.58 -3.05 -25.01
N ASN A 561 11.68 -4.33 -24.65
CA ASN A 561 10.58 -5.29 -24.79
C ASN A 561 9.34 -4.86 -23.99
N LEU A 562 9.54 -4.37 -22.76
CA LEU A 562 8.45 -3.90 -21.92
C LEU A 562 7.71 -2.69 -22.52
N ILE A 563 8.44 -1.73 -23.10
CA ILE A 563 7.85 -0.59 -23.83
C ILE A 563 7.04 -1.07 -25.03
N GLU A 564 7.54 -2.06 -25.77
CA GLU A 564 6.84 -2.62 -26.93
C GLU A 564 5.51 -3.25 -26.52
N LYS A 565 5.51 -4.08 -25.45
CA LYS A 565 4.27 -4.62 -24.84
C LYS A 565 3.29 -3.54 -24.44
N VAL A 566 3.77 -2.46 -23.80
CA VAL A 566 2.91 -1.32 -23.44
C VAL A 566 2.27 -0.71 -24.67
N ASN A 567 3.03 -0.45 -25.73
CA ASN A 567 2.51 0.14 -26.98
C ASN A 567 1.50 -0.80 -27.67
N THR A 568 1.73 -2.11 -27.67
CA THR A 568 0.82 -3.12 -28.22
C THR A 568 -0.49 -3.23 -27.45
N VAL A 569 -0.46 -3.10 -26.13
CA VAL A 569 -1.69 -3.06 -25.32
C VAL A 569 -2.41 -1.72 -25.55
N LYS A 570 -1.68 -0.60 -25.49
CA LYS A 570 -2.21 0.75 -25.70
C LYS A 570 -3.04 0.86 -26.98
N SER A 571 -2.59 0.30 -28.09
CA SER A 571 -3.30 0.39 -29.38
C SER A 571 -4.68 -0.28 -29.40
N ARG A 572 -4.96 -1.19 -28.44
CA ARG A 572 -6.23 -1.91 -28.31
C ARG A 572 -7.10 -1.43 -27.16
N VAL A 573 -6.55 -0.67 -26.21
CA VAL A 573 -7.32 -0.12 -25.09
C VAL A 573 -8.40 0.84 -25.64
N PRO A 574 -9.67 0.72 -25.20
CA PRO A 574 -10.73 1.61 -25.66
C PRO A 574 -10.40 3.09 -25.42
N LYS A 575 -10.80 3.98 -26.33
CA LYS A 575 -10.52 5.43 -26.23
C LYS A 575 -10.91 6.01 -24.87
N LEU A 576 -12.02 5.55 -24.31
CA LEU A 576 -12.56 5.96 -23.01
C LEU A 576 -11.59 5.66 -21.83
N LEU A 577 -10.70 4.67 -21.97
CA LEU A 577 -9.72 4.26 -20.95
C LEU A 577 -8.27 4.61 -21.32
N GLN A 578 -8.03 5.34 -22.41
CA GLN A 578 -6.66 5.65 -22.85
C GLN A 578 -5.91 6.50 -21.82
N ASP A 579 -6.57 7.50 -21.24
CA ASP A 579 -5.96 8.40 -20.25
C ASP A 579 -5.69 7.65 -18.92
N ALA A 580 -6.61 6.78 -18.51
CA ALA A 580 -6.43 5.84 -17.40
C ALA A 580 -5.25 4.87 -17.64
N PHE A 581 -5.13 4.31 -18.84
CA PHE A 581 -4.03 3.43 -19.20
C PHE A 581 -2.69 4.19 -19.23
N PHE A 582 -2.71 5.42 -19.76
CA PHE A 582 -1.53 6.27 -19.80
C PHE A 582 -0.98 6.50 -18.38
N GLN A 583 -1.84 6.95 -17.47
CA GLN A 583 -1.39 7.32 -16.13
C GLN A 583 -1.04 6.10 -15.25
N LEU A 584 -1.81 5.00 -15.31
CA LEU A 584 -1.62 3.84 -14.43
C LEU A 584 -0.55 2.85 -14.92
N ILE A 585 -0.33 2.77 -16.24
CA ILE A 585 0.52 1.74 -16.86
C ILE A 585 1.66 2.38 -17.66
N GLU A 586 1.35 3.22 -18.65
CA GLU A 586 2.36 3.69 -19.60
C GLU A 586 3.38 4.63 -18.97
N TYR A 587 2.92 5.64 -18.23
CA TYR A 587 3.76 6.65 -17.60
C TYR A 587 4.83 6.04 -16.67
N PRO A 588 4.47 5.25 -15.63
CA PRO A 588 5.47 4.69 -14.73
C PRO A 588 6.45 3.74 -15.43
N VAL A 589 5.97 2.95 -16.40
CA VAL A 589 6.83 2.00 -17.15
C VAL A 589 7.82 2.74 -18.04
N LYS A 590 7.35 3.70 -18.85
CA LYS A 590 8.21 4.49 -19.73
C LYS A 590 9.16 5.38 -18.93
N GLY A 591 8.69 5.99 -17.83
CA GLY A 591 9.53 6.78 -16.94
C GLY A 591 10.72 5.98 -16.39
N ALA A 592 10.48 4.79 -15.83
CA ALA A 592 11.54 3.93 -15.34
C ALA A 592 12.50 3.43 -16.44
N ALA A 593 11.97 3.10 -17.61
CA ALA A 593 12.78 2.68 -18.76
C ALA A 593 13.69 3.81 -19.25
N LEU A 594 13.16 5.02 -19.43
CA LEU A 594 13.91 6.19 -19.88
C LEU A 594 14.95 6.61 -18.84
N MET A 595 14.64 6.51 -17.55
CA MET A 595 15.61 6.79 -16.49
C MET A 595 16.79 5.81 -16.52
N THR A 596 16.51 4.53 -16.75
CA THR A 596 17.56 3.51 -16.96
C THR A 596 18.40 3.82 -18.20
N GLN A 597 17.76 4.15 -19.32
CA GLN A 597 18.45 4.52 -20.57
C GLN A 597 19.36 5.74 -20.36
N LYS A 598 18.84 6.79 -19.69
CA LYS A 598 19.59 8.01 -19.37
C LYS A 598 20.91 7.67 -18.68
N PHE A 599 20.88 6.93 -17.57
CA PHE A 599 22.10 6.63 -16.84
C PHE A 599 23.04 5.67 -17.56
N PHE A 600 22.52 4.62 -18.19
CA PHE A 600 23.37 3.62 -18.81
C PHE A 600 24.06 4.14 -20.07
N TYR A 601 23.36 4.87 -20.93
CA TYR A 601 24.01 5.48 -22.09
C TYR A 601 25.00 6.57 -21.67
N ALA A 602 24.75 7.28 -20.56
CA ALA A 602 25.73 8.25 -20.05
C ALA A 602 27.04 7.56 -19.64
N GLN A 603 26.93 6.50 -18.84
CA GLN A 603 28.08 5.68 -18.40
C GLN A 603 28.82 5.08 -19.61
N MET A 604 28.10 4.44 -20.54
CA MET A 604 28.72 3.84 -21.72
C MET A 604 29.35 4.88 -22.65
N SER A 605 28.82 6.10 -22.73
CA SER A 605 29.45 7.17 -23.53
C SER A 605 30.86 7.50 -23.02
N LEU A 606 31.03 7.54 -21.69
CA LEU A 606 32.31 7.82 -21.04
C LEU A 606 33.27 6.63 -21.19
N GLU A 607 32.76 5.40 -21.03
CA GLU A 607 33.55 4.16 -21.15
C GLU A 607 34.23 4.02 -22.53
N VAL A 608 33.58 4.49 -23.60
CA VAL A 608 34.09 4.36 -24.99
C VAL A 608 34.66 5.67 -25.55
N ALA A 609 34.75 6.73 -24.75
CA ALA A 609 35.12 8.08 -25.22
C ALA A 609 36.48 8.14 -25.92
N GLU A 610 37.47 7.42 -25.39
CA GLU A 610 38.84 7.40 -25.93
C GLU A 610 39.02 6.40 -27.08
N THR A 611 38.25 5.31 -27.07
CA THR A 611 38.43 4.18 -28.00
C THR A 611 37.50 4.23 -29.21
N ASN A 612 36.33 4.86 -29.09
CA ASN A 612 35.34 4.94 -30.17
C ASN A 612 34.50 6.22 -30.07
N LYS A 613 35.04 7.34 -30.59
CA LYS A 613 34.38 8.67 -30.57
C LYS A 613 32.99 8.69 -31.19
N LYS A 614 32.76 7.91 -32.27
CA LYS A 614 31.44 7.84 -32.93
C LYS A 614 30.40 7.18 -32.02
N LEU A 615 30.79 6.10 -31.34
CA LEU A 615 29.91 5.40 -30.40
C LEU A 615 29.67 6.22 -29.13
N ALA A 616 30.68 6.94 -28.65
CA ALA A 616 30.55 7.88 -27.53
C ALA A 616 29.50 8.98 -27.82
N LEU A 617 29.52 9.51 -29.05
CA LEU A 617 28.54 10.50 -29.52
C LEU A 617 27.12 9.91 -29.60
N ASP A 618 26.97 8.68 -30.13
CA ASP A 618 25.67 8.00 -30.19
C ASP A 618 25.08 7.78 -28.79
N TYR A 619 25.88 7.30 -27.84
CA TYR A 619 25.44 7.12 -26.46
C TYR A 619 25.14 8.45 -25.74
N SER A 620 25.92 9.49 -26.01
CA SER A 620 25.63 10.84 -25.53
C SER A 620 24.26 11.33 -26.04
N GLN A 621 23.97 11.13 -27.33
CA GLN A 621 22.68 11.50 -27.94
C GLN A 621 21.51 10.70 -27.37
N LYS A 622 21.68 9.39 -27.14
CA LYS A 622 20.66 8.54 -26.52
C LYS A 622 20.34 8.98 -25.09
N THR A 623 21.34 9.40 -24.34
CA THR A 623 21.15 9.97 -23.00
C THR A 623 20.30 11.24 -23.04
N LYS A 624 20.66 12.18 -23.93
CA LYS A 624 19.91 13.43 -24.14
C LYS A 624 18.46 13.13 -24.51
N ASN A 625 18.24 12.26 -25.51
CA ASN A 625 16.91 11.88 -25.98
C ASN A 625 16.06 11.23 -24.88
N ALA A 626 16.68 10.45 -23.99
CA ALA A 626 15.96 9.83 -22.88
C ALA A 626 15.44 10.88 -21.89
N LEU A 627 16.26 11.88 -21.54
CA LEU A 627 15.84 12.98 -20.67
C LEU A 627 14.74 13.85 -21.31
N GLU A 628 14.90 14.23 -22.58
CA GLU A 628 13.89 15.01 -23.32
C GLU A 628 12.54 14.26 -23.40
N GLN A 629 12.57 12.94 -23.57
CA GLN A 629 11.36 12.11 -23.52
C GLN A 629 10.72 12.05 -22.14
N ILE A 630 11.50 12.02 -21.04
CA ILE A 630 10.94 12.09 -19.67
C ILE A 630 10.18 13.41 -19.47
N ILE A 631 10.75 14.52 -19.95
CA ILE A 631 10.14 15.85 -19.89
C ILE A 631 8.84 15.87 -20.70
N SER A 632 8.87 15.39 -21.95
CA SER A 632 7.69 15.33 -22.82
C SER A 632 6.60 14.40 -22.27
N LEU A 633 6.96 13.24 -21.72
CA LEU A 633 6.02 12.30 -21.11
C LEU A 633 5.30 12.94 -19.91
N THR A 634 6.02 13.72 -19.11
CA THR A 634 5.46 14.44 -17.96
C THR A 634 4.64 15.66 -18.37
N HIS A 635 5.00 16.32 -19.47
CA HIS A 635 4.17 17.35 -20.08
C HIS A 635 2.81 16.77 -20.52
N HIS A 636 2.81 15.62 -21.22
CA HIS A 636 1.58 14.97 -21.65
C HIS A 636 0.67 14.60 -20.47
N TYR A 637 1.25 14.07 -19.37
CA TYR A 637 0.51 13.79 -18.14
C TYR A 637 -0.17 15.03 -17.57
N ASN A 638 0.54 16.15 -17.49
CA ASN A 638 0.01 17.35 -16.84
C ASN A 638 -0.92 18.15 -17.74
N LYS A 639 -0.65 18.24 -19.04
CA LYS A 639 -1.30 19.21 -19.93
C LYS A 639 -2.32 18.62 -20.88
N GLU A 640 -2.26 17.32 -21.17
CA GLU A 640 -2.98 16.74 -22.31
C GLU A 640 -4.05 15.72 -21.90
N ILE A 641 -3.75 14.80 -20.97
CA ILE A 641 -4.76 13.84 -20.50
C ILE A 641 -5.89 14.54 -19.74
N GLU A 642 -7.12 14.11 -19.99
CA GLU A 642 -8.35 14.70 -19.45
C GLU A 642 -8.37 16.24 -19.51
N ASN A 643 -7.89 16.81 -20.62
CA ASN A 643 -7.80 18.25 -20.85
C ASN A 643 -6.99 19.00 -19.79
N GLY A 644 -5.91 18.38 -19.29
CA GLY A 644 -5.03 18.99 -18.29
C GLY A 644 -5.58 18.97 -16.87
N LYS A 645 -6.57 18.12 -16.58
CA LYS A 645 -7.12 17.90 -15.22
C LYS A 645 -6.03 17.73 -14.17
N TRP A 646 -4.93 17.08 -14.53
CA TRP A 646 -3.83 16.69 -13.66
C TRP A 646 -2.65 17.67 -13.70
N ASP A 647 -2.82 18.88 -14.21
CA ASP A 647 -1.74 19.85 -14.35
C ASP A 647 -1.12 20.25 -13.01
N GLY A 648 0.10 19.77 -12.77
CA GLY A 648 0.90 20.02 -11.57
C GLY A 648 0.89 18.87 -10.57
N ILE A 649 0.18 17.76 -10.82
CA ILE A 649 0.10 16.62 -9.88
C ILE A 649 1.32 15.69 -9.97
N ILE A 650 2.01 15.66 -11.11
CA ILE A 650 3.23 14.88 -11.31
C ILE A 650 4.38 15.79 -11.75
N THR A 651 5.53 15.66 -11.09
CA THR A 651 6.81 16.17 -11.59
C THR A 651 7.76 15.02 -11.87
N TYR A 652 8.59 15.13 -12.91
CA TYR A 652 9.68 14.17 -13.15
C TYR A 652 10.92 14.46 -12.32
N ALA A 653 10.98 15.61 -11.67
CA ALA A 653 12.14 16.10 -10.93
C ALA A 653 11.71 16.68 -9.57
N PRO A 654 11.12 15.88 -8.67
CA PRO A 654 10.87 16.34 -7.30
C PRO A 654 12.18 16.85 -6.69
N ARG A 655 12.10 17.99 -5.97
CA ARG A 655 13.26 18.73 -5.39
C ARG A 655 14.34 19.19 -6.36
N ASN A 656 14.16 18.98 -7.67
CA ASN A 656 15.21 19.14 -8.68
C ASN A 656 16.50 18.41 -8.26
N LEU A 657 16.46 17.14 -7.84
CA LEU A 657 17.70 16.42 -7.48
C LEU A 657 18.60 16.16 -8.71
N GLU A 658 19.92 16.01 -8.48
CA GLU A 658 20.92 15.73 -9.52
C GLU A 658 20.56 14.48 -10.34
N THR A 659 19.94 13.46 -9.73
CA THR A 659 19.52 12.23 -10.41
C THR A 659 18.55 12.50 -11.57
N TYR A 660 17.76 13.58 -11.50
CA TYR A 660 16.78 13.94 -12.53
C TYR A 660 17.36 14.85 -13.62
N ALA A 661 18.49 15.51 -13.35
CA ALA A 661 19.19 16.34 -14.31
C ALA A 661 19.93 15.50 -15.38
N MET A 662 20.59 16.20 -16.30
CA MET A 662 21.46 15.60 -17.31
C MET A 662 22.74 15.07 -16.64
N PRO A 663 23.04 13.76 -16.70
CA PRO A 663 24.28 13.22 -16.16
C PRO A 663 25.48 13.62 -17.03
N LYS A 664 26.69 13.43 -16.50
CA LYS A 664 27.93 13.60 -17.28
C LYS A 664 27.94 12.64 -18.49
N ILE A 665 28.30 13.17 -19.64
CA ILE A 665 28.42 12.45 -20.92
C ILE A 665 29.75 12.80 -21.60
N ALA A 666 30.18 11.99 -22.57
CA ALA A 666 31.41 12.23 -23.31
C ALA A 666 31.36 13.46 -24.23
N ASN A 667 30.16 13.82 -24.73
CA ASN A 667 29.95 14.89 -25.70
C ASN A 667 29.00 15.98 -25.18
N PRO A 668 29.37 16.76 -24.14
CA PRO A 668 28.49 17.78 -23.55
C PRO A 668 28.12 18.92 -24.52
N GLU A 669 28.86 19.09 -25.62
CA GLU A 669 28.61 20.07 -26.68
C GLU A 669 27.26 19.90 -27.39
N ILE A 670 26.64 18.72 -27.34
CA ILE A 670 25.34 18.46 -27.99
C ILE A 670 24.13 18.95 -27.18
N LEU A 671 24.36 19.33 -25.92
CA LEU A 671 23.32 19.72 -24.97
C LEU A 671 22.92 21.18 -25.18
N SER A 672 21.63 21.48 -25.04
CA SER A 672 21.14 22.86 -24.93
C SER A 672 21.60 23.48 -23.60
N ASP A 673 21.61 24.80 -23.52
CA ASP A 673 22.02 25.52 -22.30
C ASP A 673 21.15 25.14 -21.09
N SER A 674 19.85 24.90 -21.30
CA SER A 674 18.92 24.45 -20.26
C SER A 674 19.26 23.06 -19.69
N LEU A 675 19.82 22.16 -20.51
CA LEU A 675 20.23 20.83 -20.07
C LEU A 675 21.64 20.82 -19.47
N ARG A 676 22.52 21.75 -19.89
CA ARG A 676 23.87 21.89 -19.31
C ARG A 676 23.85 22.51 -17.92
N ASN A 677 22.93 23.44 -17.68
CA ASN A 677 22.84 24.22 -16.44
C ASN A 677 21.45 24.04 -15.80
N PRO A 678 21.19 22.89 -15.17
CA PRO A 678 19.92 22.67 -14.47
C PRO A 678 19.75 23.65 -13.30
N ALA A 679 18.50 23.87 -12.88
CA ALA A 679 18.17 24.67 -11.71
C ALA A 679 18.88 24.13 -10.45
N ALA A 680 19.07 25.01 -9.46
CA ALA A 680 19.77 24.67 -8.23
C ALA A 680 19.11 23.47 -7.51
N PHE A 681 19.95 22.53 -7.07
CA PHE A 681 19.55 21.28 -6.45
C PHE A 681 19.37 21.44 -4.93
N ASP A 682 18.27 20.93 -4.37
CA ASP A 682 18.15 20.73 -2.93
C ASP A 682 18.88 19.43 -2.52
N LYS A 683 20.04 19.56 -1.87
CA LYS A 683 20.92 18.41 -1.54
C LYS A 683 20.66 17.76 -0.17
N ARG A 684 19.62 18.17 0.57
CA ARG A 684 19.33 17.56 1.89
C ARG A 684 19.03 16.06 1.76
N TYR A 685 19.46 15.27 2.74
CA TYR A 685 19.19 13.83 2.87
C TYR A 685 19.83 12.88 1.85
N ILE A 686 20.67 13.37 0.92
CA ILE A 686 21.35 12.51 -0.06
C ILE A 686 22.66 11.96 0.51
N GLU A 687 22.78 10.64 0.58
CA GLU A 687 24.04 9.96 0.87
C GLU A 687 24.85 9.70 -0.41
N LYS A 688 26.16 9.95 -0.38
CA LYS A 688 27.07 9.60 -1.49
C LYS A 688 27.49 8.15 -1.39
N VAL A 689 26.64 7.24 -1.87
CA VAL A 689 26.97 5.81 -1.97
C VAL A 689 26.85 5.38 -3.42
N ILE A 690 27.90 4.72 -3.91
CA ILE A 690 27.90 4.02 -5.20
C ILE A 690 27.97 2.54 -4.92
N THR A 691 27.04 1.78 -5.49
CA THR A 691 26.96 0.32 -5.32
C THR A 691 27.07 -0.37 -6.67
N THR A 692 27.87 -1.44 -6.73
CA THR A 692 28.07 -2.24 -7.95
C THR A 692 27.01 -3.35 -8.06
N ILE A 693 26.53 -3.57 -9.28
CA ILE A 693 25.66 -4.67 -9.69
C ILE A 693 26.39 -5.44 -10.78
N GLU A 694 26.79 -6.66 -10.47
CA GLU A 694 27.54 -7.52 -11.38
C GLU A 694 26.67 -8.64 -11.97
N ALA A 695 26.89 -8.93 -13.24
CA ALA A 695 26.33 -10.06 -13.95
C ALA A 695 26.97 -11.33 -13.41
N ALA A 696 26.12 -12.29 -13.04
CA ALA A 696 26.58 -13.59 -12.60
C ALA A 696 26.98 -14.53 -13.78
N LYS A 697 27.58 -13.97 -14.83
CA LYS A 697 28.00 -14.68 -16.05
C LYS A 697 29.42 -14.33 -16.51
N SER A 698 30.30 -13.97 -15.58
CA SER A 698 31.71 -14.35 -15.78
C SER A 698 31.73 -15.85 -16.13
N PRO A 699 32.55 -16.33 -17.09
CA PRO A 699 32.60 -17.76 -17.47
C PRO A 699 32.91 -18.71 -16.30
N ASN A 700 33.26 -18.14 -15.14
CA ASN A 700 33.52 -18.84 -13.88
C ASN A 700 32.33 -18.86 -12.89
N VAL A 701 31.20 -18.18 -13.20
CA VAL A 701 30.05 -18.04 -12.30
C VAL A 701 28.88 -18.96 -12.71
N VAL A 702 28.33 -19.69 -11.73
CA VAL A 702 27.06 -20.43 -11.84
C VAL A 702 26.01 -19.76 -10.97
N SER A 703 24.91 -19.30 -11.57
CA SER A 703 23.74 -18.76 -10.86
C SER A 703 22.60 -19.75 -10.75
N LEU A 704 22.03 -19.84 -9.56
CA LEU A 704 20.85 -20.61 -9.27
C LEU A 704 19.76 -19.67 -8.71
N SER A 705 18.55 -19.76 -9.24
CA SER A 705 17.39 -19.19 -8.54
C SER A 705 17.16 -20.00 -7.27
N ALA A 706 16.86 -19.32 -6.17
CA ALA A 706 16.56 -20.01 -4.92
C ALA A 706 15.30 -20.90 -5.04
N SER A 707 14.40 -20.60 -5.98
CA SER A 707 13.23 -21.44 -6.27
C SER A 707 13.53 -22.75 -6.99
N ASP A 708 14.73 -22.90 -7.56
CA ASP A 708 15.05 -24.01 -8.48
C ASP A 708 15.74 -25.19 -7.77
N PHE A 709 15.40 -25.38 -6.49
CA PHE A 709 15.89 -26.51 -5.70
C PHE A 709 15.43 -27.85 -6.28
N LYS A 710 16.25 -28.88 -6.10
CA LYS A 710 15.95 -30.26 -6.53
C LYS A 710 15.16 -31.02 -5.49
N ASN A 711 15.49 -30.84 -4.22
CA ASN A 711 14.78 -31.40 -3.09
C ASN A 711 14.44 -30.30 -2.09
N LYS A 712 13.34 -30.47 -1.36
CA LYS A 712 13.04 -29.69 -0.16
C LYS A 712 12.54 -30.61 0.94
N GLN A 713 12.72 -30.18 2.18
CA GLN A 713 12.12 -30.81 3.34
C GLN A 713 11.38 -29.76 4.15
N ASP A 714 10.07 -29.95 4.27
CA ASP A 714 9.20 -29.19 5.17
C ASP A 714 9.13 -29.89 6.55
N ILE A 715 8.54 -29.22 7.53
CA ILE A 715 8.21 -29.82 8.84
C ILE A 715 6.69 -29.74 9.07
N PRO A 716 6.10 -30.51 10.00
CA PRO A 716 4.64 -30.51 10.18
C PRO A 716 4.02 -29.13 10.46
N SER A 717 4.75 -28.23 11.12
CA SER A 717 4.25 -26.89 11.49
C SER A 717 4.48 -25.84 10.40
N ASP A 718 5.46 -26.04 9.51
CA ASP A 718 5.98 -25.00 8.63
C ASP A 718 6.36 -25.58 7.26
N LYS A 719 6.08 -24.83 6.21
CA LYS A 719 6.48 -25.17 4.84
C LYS A 719 7.43 -24.11 4.26
N ILE A 720 8.23 -24.53 3.29
CA ILE A 720 8.95 -23.65 2.38
C ILE A 720 8.02 -23.33 1.21
N ILE A 721 7.73 -22.05 1.06
CA ILE A 721 6.93 -21.49 -0.04
C ILE A 721 7.82 -20.78 -1.05
N THR A 722 7.36 -20.76 -2.30
CA THR A 722 7.88 -19.84 -3.32
C THR A 722 6.99 -18.60 -3.32
N VAL A 723 7.63 -17.43 -3.27
CA VAL A 723 6.99 -16.12 -3.36
C VAL A 723 7.31 -15.56 -4.74
N ASP A 724 6.36 -15.67 -5.66
CA ASP A 724 6.49 -15.10 -7.01
C ASP A 724 6.50 -13.55 -6.92
N GLY A 725 7.12 -12.90 -7.91
CA GLY A 725 7.25 -11.44 -7.99
C GLY A 725 8.16 -10.79 -6.95
N LEU A 726 8.90 -11.58 -6.17
CA LEU A 726 9.74 -11.08 -5.07
C LEU A 726 11.22 -11.45 -5.27
N GLY A 727 12.11 -10.49 -5.11
CA GLY A 727 13.56 -10.69 -5.24
C GLY A 727 14.09 -10.54 -6.68
N LEU A 728 15.39 -10.79 -6.86
CA LEU A 728 16.17 -10.44 -8.06
C LEU A 728 15.63 -11.08 -9.34
N ASN A 729 15.29 -12.36 -9.27
CA ASN A 729 14.77 -13.12 -10.42
C ASN A 729 13.24 -13.17 -10.45
N GLY A 730 12.58 -12.32 -9.68
CA GLY A 730 11.12 -12.33 -9.54
C GLY A 730 10.59 -13.57 -8.81
N LYS A 731 11.46 -14.31 -8.10
CA LYS A 731 11.10 -15.42 -7.22
C LYS A 731 12.04 -15.46 -6.03
N SER A 732 11.46 -15.78 -4.87
CA SER A 732 12.19 -16.04 -3.64
C SER A 732 11.59 -17.24 -2.93
N ILE A 733 12.36 -17.91 -2.08
CA ILE A 733 11.85 -18.92 -1.14
C ILE A 733 11.83 -18.35 0.27
N SER A 734 10.84 -18.75 1.06
CA SER A 734 10.70 -18.35 2.46
C SER A 734 10.02 -19.46 3.25
N ARG A 735 10.27 -19.53 4.56
CA ARG A 735 9.45 -20.34 5.46
C ARG A 735 8.12 -19.64 5.78
N TYR A 736 7.07 -20.42 5.92
CA TYR A 736 5.71 -19.96 6.21
C TYR A 736 4.96 -20.99 7.09
N PRO A 737 4.14 -20.57 8.09
CA PRO A 737 3.81 -19.20 8.47
C PRO A 737 4.99 -18.45 9.10
N PHE A 738 4.96 -17.12 9.11
CA PHE A 738 6.04 -16.29 9.65
C PHE A 738 6.20 -16.42 11.18
N THR A 739 5.18 -16.94 11.87
CA THR A 739 5.23 -17.23 13.31
C THR A 739 5.89 -18.56 13.66
N GLY A 740 6.30 -19.34 12.66
CA GLY A 740 6.95 -20.65 12.81
C GLY A 740 8.22 -20.64 13.69
N LYS A 741 8.67 -21.81 14.14
CA LYS A 741 9.76 -21.93 15.13
C LYS A 741 11.10 -21.40 14.58
N SER A 742 11.80 -20.59 15.37
CA SER A 742 13.22 -20.26 15.17
C SER A 742 14.10 -21.38 15.74
N PHE A 743 15.01 -21.94 14.94
CA PHE A 743 15.90 -23.03 15.34
C PHE A 743 17.25 -22.51 15.82
N LYS A 744 17.74 -23.03 16.95
CA LYS A 744 19.09 -22.75 17.43
C LYS A 744 20.14 -23.42 16.53
N ASN A 745 21.39 -22.99 16.63
CA ASN A 745 22.48 -23.51 15.80
C ASN A 745 22.72 -25.00 16.04
N GLU A 746 22.51 -25.50 17.25
CA GLU A 746 22.67 -26.92 17.59
C GLU A 746 21.52 -27.78 17.05
N GLU A 747 20.40 -27.15 16.68
CA GLU A 747 19.17 -27.80 16.19
C GLU A 747 18.98 -27.64 14.68
N TYR A 748 19.96 -27.09 13.94
CA TYR A 748 19.77 -26.67 12.55
C TYR A 748 19.30 -27.79 11.62
N THR A 749 19.67 -29.04 11.90
CA THR A 749 19.28 -30.22 11.11
C THR A 749 17.78 -30.52 11.18
N GLN A 750 17.07 -29.97 12.17
CA GLN A 750 15.62 -30.08 12.31
C GLN A 750 14.88 -28.99 11.53
N ALA A 751 15.58 -27.95 11.05
CA ALA A 751 14.96 -26.87 10.30
C ALA A 751 14.60 -27.32 8.87
N PRO A 752 13.54 -26.74 8.27
CA PRO A 752 13.25 -26.93 6.85
C PRO A 752 14.45 -26.56 5.99
N TYR A 753 14.69 -27.32 4.92
CA TYR A 753 15.80 -27.06 4.01
C TYR A 753 15.41 -27.22 2.54
N VAL A 754 16.24 -26.62 1.69
CA VAL A 754 16.28 -26.85 0.24
C VAL A 754 17.64 -27.38 -0.17
N GLU A 755 17.68 -28.15 -1.25
CA GLU A 755 18.89 -28.76 -1.77
C GLU A 755 19.04 -28.52 -3.28
N TYR A 756 20.24 -28.10 -3.68
CA TYR A 756 20.63 -27.86 -5.05
C TYR A 756 21.75 -28.82 -5.44
N LYS A 757 21.80 -29.18 -6.72
CA LYS A 757 22.84 -30.01 -7.31
C LYS A 757 23.46 -29.29 -8.49
N VAL A 758 24.78 -29.09 -8.44
CA VAL A 758 25.53 -28.36 -9.47
C VAL A 758 26.82 -29.10 -9.78
N ASN A 759 27.17 -29.22 -11.06
CA ASN A 759 28.44 -29.84 -11.47
C ASN A 759 29.56 -28.81 -11.43
N LEU A 760 30.51 -28.98 -10.52
CA LEU A 760 31.66 -28.08 -10.35
C LEU A 760 32.97 -28.81 -10.65
N LYS A 761 33.99 -28.05 -11.07
CA LYS A 761 35.36 -28.56 -11.22
C LYS A 761 36.05 -28.52 -9.85
N ALA A 762 37.17 -29.22 -9.71
CA ALA A 762 38.02 -29.01 -8.53
C ALA A 762 38.55 -27.55 -8.50
N GLY A 763 38.62 -26.96 -7.32
CA GLY A 763 39.10 -25.60 -7.11
C GLY A 763 38.50 -24.91 -5.89
N GLU A 764 38.95 -23.68 -5.67
CA GLU A 764 38.39 -22.75 -4.70
C GLU A 764 37.25 -21.96 -5.32
N TYR A 765 36.22 -21.69 -4.53
CA TYR A 765 35.01 -21.01 -4.96
C TYR A 765 34.54 -20.01 -3.91
N GLN A 766 33.79 -19.00 -4.36
CA GLN A 766 32.95 -18.17 -3.50
C GLN A 766 31.49 -18.46 -3.80
N LEU A 767 30.69 -18.62 -2.75
CA LEU A 767 29.24 -18.74 -2.84
C LEU A 767 28.60 -17.49 -2.24
N SER A 768 27.85 -16.76 -3.06
CA SER A 768 27.07 -15.59 -2.68
C SER A 768 25.60 -15.97 -2.48
N LEU A 769 25.09 -15.73 -1.28
CA LEU A 769 23.66 -15.84 -0.94
C LEU A 769 23.02 -14.45 -0.99
N LYS A 770 22.02 -14.28 -1.85
CA LYS A 770 21.30 -13.02 -2.03
C LYS A 770 19.86 -13.14 -1.55
N SER A 771 19.50 -12.38 -0.53
CA SER A 771 18.16 -12.33 0.07
C SER A 771 17.60 -10.91 0.05
N LEU A 772 16.32 -10.76 0.38
CA LEU A 772 15.77 -9.43 0.65
C LEU A 772 16.54 -8.76 1.82
N PRO A 773 16.66 -7.42 1.80
CA PRO A 773 17.37 -6.66 2.82
C PRO A 773 16.51 -6.45 4.08
N THR A 774 16.06 -7.55 4.67
CA THR A 774 15.16 -7.54 5.84
C THR A 774 15.92 -7.43 7.17
N LYS A 775 15.18 -7.21 8.26
CA LYS A 775 15.69 -7.00 9.62
C LYS A 775 15.01 -7.94 10.60
N THR A 776 15.67 -8.27 11.70
CA THR A 776 15.02 -9.06 12.77
C THR A 776 13.88 -8.25 13.36
N ILE A 777 12.69 -8.86 13.41
CA ILE A 777 11.47 -8.15 13.81
C ILE A 777 11.30 -7.99 15.32
N ASN A 778 12.01 -8.75 16.15
CA ASN A 778 12.12 -8.51 17.60
C ASN A 778 13.21 -9.41 18.21
N LYS A 779 13.46 -9.24 19.51
CA LYS A 779 14.49 -9.99 20.27
C LYS A 779 14.26 -11.50 20.37
N GLU A 780 13.07 -11.99 20.07
CA GLU A 780 12.74 -13.44 20.10
C GLU A 780 13.01 -14.11 18.75
N ARG A 781 13.39 -13.33 17.73
CA ARG A 781 13.57 -13.78 16.35
C ARG A 781 14.97 -13.47 15.86
N ASN A 782 15.48 -14.31 14.96
CA ASN A 782 16.73 -14.08 14.23
C ASN A 782 16.44 -14.17 12.71
N LEU A 783 17.49 -14.02 11.89
CA LEU A 783 17.43 -14.20 10.44
C LEU A 783 18.56 -15.13 9.96
N ASN A 784 18.64 -16.32 10.54
CA ASN A 784 19.72 -17.26 10.28
C ASN A 784 19.40 -18.30 9.20
N MET A 785 20.45 -18.69 8.49
CA MET A 785 20.48 -19.86 7.59
C MET A 785 21.74 -20.68 7.84
N VAL A 786 21.69 -21.98 7.54
CA VAL A 786 22.89 -22.85 7.52
C VAL A 786 23.13 -23.41 6.14
N LEU A 787 24.34 -23.20 5.65
CA LEU A 787 24.83 -23.76 4.40
C LEU A 787 25.68 -25.00 4.66
N VAL A 788 25.31 -26.12 4.05
CA VAL A 788 26.10 -27.37 4.04
C VAL A 788 26.43 -27.71 2.60
N ILE A 789 27.72 -27.84 2.27
CA ILE A 789 28.18 -28.19 0.93
C ILE A 789 28.78 -29.60 1.00
N ASN A 790 28.19 -30.53 0.25
CA ASN A 790 28.48 -31.96 0.33
C ASN A 790 28.38 -32.46 1.78
N GLN A 791 29.48 -32.95 2.34
CA GLN A 791 29.59 -33.40 3.74
C GLN A 791 30.55 -32.50 4.55
N GLN A 792 30.79 -31.26 4.09
CA GLN A 792 31.62 -30.30 4.81
C GLN A 792 30.92 -29.79 6.08
N ALA A 793 31.69 -29.20 6.98
CA ALA A 793 31.17 -28.55 8.18
C ALA A 793 30.15 -27.44 7.82
N PRO A 794 29.07 -27.30 8.61
CA PRO A 794 28.05 -26.28 8.37
C PRO A 794 28.61 -24.86 8.49
N LYS A 795 28.14 -23.96 7.62
CA LYS A 795 28.43 -22.53 7.67
C LYS A 795 27.17 -21.76 8.05
N PHE A 796 27.22 -21.07 9.18
CA PHE A 796 26.12 -20.28 9.70
C PHE A 796 26.14 -18.87 9.12
N VAL A 797 24.96 -18.40 8.71
CA VAL A 797 24.77 -17.10 8.05
C VAL A 797 23.72 -16.33 8.81
N ASP A 798 24.10 -15.17 9.34
CA ASP A 798 23.17 -14.15 9.82
C ASP A 798 22.88 -13.17 8.67
N ALA A 799 21.62 -13.08 8.28
CA ALA A 799 21.14 -12.20 7.20
C ALA A 799 20.52 -10.90 7.73
N ASP A 800 20.62 -10.62 9.04
CA ASP A 800 20.10 -9.39 9.62
C ASP A 800 20.93 -8.17 9.20
N THR A 801 20.28 -7.26 8.46
CA THR A 801 20.89 -6.02 7.98
C THR A 801 21.00 -4.94 9.05
N SER A 802 20.34 -5.10 10.20
CA SER A 802 20.28 -4.07 11.26
C SER A 802 21.61 -3.89 12.01
N LYS A 803 22.47 -4.91 12.04
CA LYS A 803 23.66 -4.94 12.90
C LYS A 803 24.87 -4.18 12.33
N LYS A 804 24.77 -3.63 11.12
CA LYS A 804 25.89 -2.96 10.41
C LYS A 804 25.39 -1.87 9.45
N ASP A 805 25.28 -0.63 9.91
CA ASP A 805 24.66 0.50 9.19
C ASP A 805 25.11 0.68 7.72
N LYS A 806 26.41 0.51 7.42
CA LYS A 806 26.92 0.63 6.03
C LYS A 806 26.35 -0.40 5.05
N HIS A 807 25.91 -1.56 5.53
CA HIS A 807 25.31 -2.57 4.67
C HIS A 807 23.85 -2.27 4.36
N TRP A 808 23.10 -1.60 5.25
CA TRP A 808 21.70 -1.28 5.02
C TRP A 808 21.51 -0.36 3.80
N THR A 809 22.21 0.79 3.76
CA THR A 809 22.14 1.74 2.63
C THR A 809 22.39 1.04 1.29
N MET A 810 23.50 0.30 1.20
CA MET A 810 23.86 -0.45 -0.01
C MET A 810 22.76 -1.44 -0.38
N SER A 811 22.25 -2.17 0.61
CA SER A 811 21.25 -3.21 0.43
C SER A 811 19.88 -2.70 -0.04
N VAL A 812 19.41 -1.57 0.48
CA VAL A 812 18.13 -0.98 0.03
C VAL A 812 18.25 -0.37 -1.37
N VAL A 813 19.39 0.27 -1.69
CA VAL A 813 19.65 0.85 -3.02
C VAL A 813 19.76 -0.22 -4.11
N ARG A 814 20.45 -1.33 -3.84
CA ARG A 814 20.55 -2.46 -4.80
C ARG A 814 19.37 -3.43 -4.76
N GLY A 815 18.54 -3.36 -3.71
CA GLY A 815 17.36 -4.21 -3.51
C GLY A 815 17.63 -5.62 -2.98
N TYR A 816 18.82 -5.89 -2.43
CA TYR A 816 19.16 -7.17 -1.81
C TYR A 816 20.28 -7.07 -0.76
N PHE A 817 20.23 -7.98 0.22
CA PHE A 817 21.35 -8.34 1.08
C PHE A 817 22.19 -9.43 0.43
N GLU A 818 23.49 -9.43 0.68
CA GLU A 818 24.43 -10.39 0.12
C GLU A 818 25.41 -10.88 1.17
N LYS A 819 25.58 -12.20 1.23
CA LYS A 819 26.61 -12.85 2.03
C LYS A 819 27.47 -13.74 1.14
N ILE A 820 28.77 -13.45 1.10
CA ILE A 820 29.77 -14.24 0.37
C ILE A 820 30.48 -15.20 1.34
N LEU A 821 30.63 -16.45 0.94
CA LEU A 821 31.27 -17.52 1.72
C LEU A 821 32.25 -18.31 0.84
N PRO A 822 33.53 -18.48 1.25
CA PRO A 822 34.47 -19.30 0.50
C PRO A 822 34.15 -20.79 0.69
N PHE A 823 34.35 -21.62 -0.33
CA PHE A 823 34.34 -23.09 -0.18
C PHE A 823 35.22 -23.76 -1.23
N LYS A 824 35.60 -25.01 -0.96
CA LYS A 824 36.48 -25.78 -1.82
C LYS A 824 35.78 -27.01 -2.36
N VAL A 825 36.02 -27.31 -3.64
CA VAL A 825 35.61 -28.56 -4.29
C VAL A 825 36.86 -29.39 -4.55
N GLU A 826 36.98 -30.54 -3.90
CA GLU A 826 38.20 -31.38 -3.97
C GLU A 826 38.34 -32.15 -5.29
N LYS A 827 37.21 -32.58 -5.87
CA LYS A 827 37.18 -33.36 -7.12
C LYS A 827 36.07 -32.84 -8.01
N LYS A 828 36.30 -32.86 -9.33
CA LYS A 828 35.26 -32.54 -10.30
C LYS A 828 34.07 -33.50 -10.11
N GLY A 829 32.86 -32.98 -10.04
CA GLY A 829 31.65 -33.78 -9.89
C GLY A 829 30.44 -32.98 -9.45
N GLU A 830 29.36 -33.72 -9.17
CA GLU A 830 28.14 -33.15 -8.58
C GLU A 830 28.44 -32.66 -7.16
N THR A 831 28.23 -31.37 -6.95
CA THR A 831 28.28 -30.71 -5.64
C THR A 831 26.86 -30.49 -5.16
N THR A 832 26.56 -31.01 -3.97
CA THR A 832 25.28 -30.81 -3.29
C THR A 832 25.37 -29.61 -2.38
N ILE A 833 24.47 -28.65 -2.54
CA ILE A 833 24.38 -27.45 -1.70
C ILE A 833 23.05 -27.52 -0.96
N ARG A 834 23.09 -27.65 0.36
CA ARG A 834 21.90 -27.69 1.20
C ARG A 834 21.83 -26.42 2.05
N ILE A 835 20.68 -25.77 2.04
CA ILE A 835 20.42 -24.55 2.82
C ILE A 835 19.27 -24.82 3.78
N TYR A 836 19.59 -24.86 5.08
CA TYR A 836 18.61 -24.93 6.15
C TYR A 836 18.15 -23.51 6.51
N LEU A 837 16.84 -23.28 6.50
CA LEU A 837 16.24 -21.99 6.85
C LEU A 837 15.89 -22.03 8.34
N GLN A 838 16.79 -21.58 9.22
CA GLN A 838 16.60 -21.67 10.68
C GLN A 838 15.51 -20.74 11.20
N ASP A 839 15.34 -19.59 10.55
CA ASP A 839 14.36 -18.58 10.93
C ASP A 839 13.32 -18.33 9.84
N THR A 840 12.17 -17.79 10.25
CA THR A 840 11.12 -17.26 9.37
C THR A 840 11.38 -15.79 9.08
N GLY A 841 10.69 -15.23 8.07
CA GLY A 841 10.82 -13.81 7.71
C GLY A 841 12.03 -13.48 6.83
N LEU A 842 12.79 -14.49 6.42
CA LEU A 842 13.83 -14.41 5.41
C LEU A 842 13.32 -14.84 4.04
N ALA A 843 13.64 -14.06 3.00
CA ALA A 843 13.35 -14.39 1.61
C ALA A 843 14.65 -14.51 0.80
N LEU A 844 15.10 -15.75 0.54
CA LEU A 844 16.28 -16.03 -0.29
C LEU A 844 15.87 -16.02 -1.77
N SER A 845 16.59 -15.27 -2.60
CA SER A 845 16.24 -15.10 -4.02
C SER A 845 17.23 -15.77 -4.98
N GLN A 846 18.53 -15.69 -4.70
CA GLN A 846 19.56 -16.15 -5.63
C GLN A 846 20.79 -16.67 -4.91
N ILE A 847 21.44 -17.65 -5.55
CA ILE A 847 22.72 -18.24 -5.13
C ILE A 847 23.67 -18.13 -6.32
N ASP A 848 24.77 -17.41 -6.16
CA ASP A 848 25.83 -17.31 -7.18
C ASP A 848 27.09 -18.04 -6.70
N ILE A 849 27.73 -18.80 -7.59
CA ILE A 849 28.92 -19.59 -7.30
C ILE A 849 30.02 -19.17 -8.25
N ASP A 850 31.03 -18.46 -7.77
CA ASP A 850 32.16 -18.00 -8.57
C ASP A 850 33.40 -18.84 -8.29
N LYS A 851 34.15 -19.20 -9.34
CA LYS A 851 35.43 -19.91 -9.20
C LYS A 851 36.57 -18.89 -9.08
N LEU A 852 37.35 -19.01 -8.01
CA LEU A 852 38.52 -18.16 -7.72
C LEU A 852 39.75 -18.51 -8.54
#